data_AF-A0A1V0HYS2-F1
#
_entry.id   AF-A0A1V0HYS2-F1
#
_cell.length_a   1.000
_cell.length_b   1.000
_cell.length_c   1.000
_cell.angle_alpha   90.00
_cell.angle_beta   90.00
_cell.angle_gamma   90.00
#
_symmetry.space_group_name_H-M   'P 1'
#
loop_
_entity.id
_entity.type
_entity.pdbx_description
1 polymer ?
#
loop_
_entity_poly.entity_id
_entity_poly.type
_entity_poly.pdbx_seq_one_letter_code
_entity_poly.pdbx_strand_id
1 'polypeptide(L)'
;MRLYSVLFACLVLVAVVFAGPVAGPALAQSATAGSSSDQTSPIQIILQENRWLIEKSSRRTIGPAIAAVATSGLPQARSVLERWQDRALYLRKSDGRFFFAEASGAGGERLIDIATGADTGPATRQELEQLRPNSGVRALIGAALVPFQLTDPDPAVRSGALDAIARDAAPGHLEALRGAIATETDPGLRARKERLERLLTIAYAPDPADRIAAIESFAGDLGVDVRAALNPLVATTRAVAPGAPPGDENIARRLSPGSDALPAAEAYRLLVEAGLARPRISAADKRNALAAHIENGTVAGLPVAGLDSDEARDRAYAALEDQGLVPPTATEAEVQAALDAHVFYDRYAEPDPSVTAAAEAALDAIAFKVGLNQAVNLSLDALSLASIYFLAAIGLAITFGVMGVINMAHGEFIMMGAYTGYVVQQIVPDYTLSILIALPLAFAVTFAAGVAMERLVIRWLYNRPLETLLATFGISVALQQLARNIFGTQARPLTSPAWLDGALHLNDVVSISYIRIAIFVLALLFLALFLFIMRRTRLGLEIRAVTQNPRMAASMGIDPDRINMLTFGLGSGIAGVAGVAIGLYAKVTSELGQDYIVQSFMTVVVGGVGNIWGTLMGATMIGFLQKGIEWLNPGNTLAAQTYMILFIILFIQIRPRGIVALRGRAAGD
;
A
#
# COMPACT_ATOMS: atom_id res chain seq x y z
N MET A 1 3.27 33.75 17.93
CA MET A 1 3.92 35.03 18.24
C MET A 1 4.04 35.14 19.75
N ARG A 2 5.27 34.94 20.25
CA ARG A 2 5.84 35.39 21.53
C ARG A 2 5.01 35.25 22.83
N LEU A 3 5.33 34.23 23.62
CA LEU A 3 5.83 34.32 25.01
C LEU A 3 6.04 32.87 25.54
N TYR A 4 7.02 32.66 26.42
CA TYR A 4 7.40 31.38 27.08
C TYR A 4 8.51 30.52 26.46
N SER A 5 9.57 31.17 25.97
CA SER A 5 10.85 30.51 25.64
C SER A 5 12.08 31.24 26.22
N VAL A 6 11.98 31.82 27.42
CA VAL A 6 13.07 32.65 28.00
C VAL A 6 13.37 32.35 29.49
N LEU A 7 13.11 31.13 29.99
CA LEU A 7 13.39 30.83 31.40
C LEU A 7 14.14 29.52 31.68
N PHE A 8 14.78 28.90 30.67
CA PHE A 8 15.56 27.67 30.89
C PHE A 8 16.96 27.65 30.29
N ALA A 9 17.49 28.82 29.89
CA ALA A 9 18.84 28.92 29.35
C ALA A 9 19.59 30.09 30.02
N CYS A 10 20.15 29.86 31.21
CA CYS A 10 21.29 30.60 31.77
C CYS A 10 21.68 30.08 33.17
N LEU A 11 22.81 29.36 33.23
CA LEU A 11 23.72 28.98 34.35
C LEU A 11 24.09 27.50 34.13
N VAL A 12 25.30 27.08 33.75
CA VAL A 12 26.63 27.47 34.26
C VAL A 12 27.72 27.22 33.18
N LEU A 13 28.65 28.17 33.07
CA LEU A 13 29.88 28.24 32.25
C LEU A 13 31.04 28.36 33.28
N VAL A 14 32.11 27.55 33.35
CA VAL A 14 33.52 27.68 32.82
C VAL A 14 34.44 27.04 33.89
N ALA A 15 35.38 26.12 33.63
CA ALA A 15 36.81 26.29 33.30
C ALA A 15 37.44 24.87 33.37
N VAL A 16 38.41 24.41 32.56
CA VAL A 16 39.85 24.74 32.59
C VAL A 16 40.54 24.10 31.35
N VAL A 17 41.56 24.78 30.84
CA VAL A 17 42.44 24.48 29.69
C VAL A 17 43.60 23.53 30.06
N PHE A 18 44.11 22.80 29.05
CA PHE A 18 45.43 22.12 28.90
C PHE A 18 45.45 20.58 28.90
N ALA A 19 45.71 19.98 27.72
CA ALA A 19 46.72 18.92 27.49
C ALA A 19 46.78 18.55 25.98
N GLY A 20 47.99 18.57 25.41
CA GLY A 20 48.27 18.31 23.99
C GLY A 20 48.24 16.83 23.56
N PRO A 21 48.58 16.53 22.29
CA PRO A 21 48.45 15.20 21.71
C PRO A 21 49.64 14.31 22.07
N VAL A 22 49.36 13.06 22.43
CA VAL A 22 50.37 12.00 22.60
C VAL A 22 50.37 11.15 21.33
N ALA A 23 51.43 11.28 20.55
CA ALA A 23 51.83 10.32 19.52
C ALA A 23 52.71 9.23 20.16
N GLY A 24 52.50 7.98 19.77
CA GLY A 24 53.32 6.81 20.11
C GLY A 24 53.41 5.86 18.91
N PRO A 25 54.46 5.04 18.81
CA PRO A 25 55.38 5.10 17.67
C PRO A 25 55.06 4.12 16.53
N ALA A 26 55.41 4.55 15.31
CA ALA A 26 55.54 3.69 14.15
C ALA A 26 56.82 2.85 14.26
N LEU A 27 56.66 1.53 14.20
CA LEU A 27 57.75 0.59 13.95
C LEU A 27 58.11 0.66 12.46
N ALA A 28 59.22 1.32 12.16
CA ALA A 28 59.86 1.25 10.85
C ALA A 28 60.53 -0.12 10.69
N GLN A 29 60.04 -0.94 9.76
CA GLN A 29 60.86 -1.95 9.12
C GLN A 29 61.26 -1.43 7.75
N SER A 30 62.54 -1.10 7.65
CA SER A 30 63.27 -0.81 6.43
C SER A 30 63.36 -2.07 5.58
N ALA A 31 62.70 -2.06 4.42
CA ALA A 31 63.01 -2.96 3.31
C ALA A 31 63.53 -2.13 2.14
N THR A 32 64.73 -2.48 1.73
CA THR A 32 65.58 -1.89 0.70
C THR A 32 64.88 -1.70 -0.65
N ALA A 33 65.13 -0.55 -1.26
CA ALA A 33 64.83 -0.29 -2.67
C ALA A 33 65.57 -1.30 -3.57
N GLY A 34 64.80 -2.12 -4.25
CA GLY A 34 65.22 -2.92 -5.40
C GLY A 34 64.44 -2.46 -6.62
N SER A 35 65.12 -1.76 -7.53
CA SER A 35 64.63 -1.46 -8.87
C SER A 35 64.33 -2.77 -9.62
N SER A 36 63.08 -2.95 -10.07
CA SER A 36 62.79 -3.81 -11.21
C SER A 36 61.73 -3.14 -12.09
N SER A 37 62.11 -3.04 -13.35
CA SER A 37 61.42 -2.47 -14.50
C SER A 37 60.24 -3.34 -14.97
N ASP A 38 59.19 -2.67 -15.43
CA ASP A 38 58.33 -3.08 -16.56
C ASP A 38 57.66 -4.46 -16.53
N GLN A 39 56.95 -4.79 -15.44
CA GLN A 39 55.78 -5.65 -15.56
C GLN A 39 54.51 -4.87 -15.22
N THR A 40 53.78 -4.45 -16.25
CA THR A 40 52.45 -3.86 -16.11
C THR A 40 51.53 -4.92 -15.49
N SER A 41 50.94 -4.62 -14.33
CA SER A 41 50.08 -5.57 -13.62
C SER A 41 48.82 -5.91 -14.42
N PRO A 42 48.21 -7.09 -14.23
CA PRO A 42 47.00 -7.47 -14.96
C PRO A 42 45.85 -6.48 -14.85
N ILE A 43 45.65 -5.89 -13.66
CA ILE A 43 44.59 -4.87 -13.44
C ILE A 43 44.91 -3.57 -14.20
N GLN A 44 46.19 -3.21 -14.31
CA GLN A 44 46.63 -2.05 -15.07
C GLN A 44 46.41 -2.24 -16.58
N ILE A 45 46.64 -3.46 -17.09
CA ILE A 45 46.39 -3.82 -18.50
C ILE A 45 44.90 -3.64 -18.83
N ILE A 46 44.01 -4.21 -18.02
CA ILE A 46 42.56 -4.11 -18.25
C ILE A 46 42.08 -2.65 -18.29
N LEU A 47 42.57 -1.81 -17.36
CA LEU A 47 42.22 -0.40 -17.36
C LEU A 47 42.80 0.34 -18.57
N GLN A 48 44.01 -0.01 -19.02
CA GLN A 48 44.64 0.58 -20.20
C GLN A 48 43.93 0.21 -21.51
N GLU A 49 43.55 -1.05 -21.69
CA GLU A 49 42.75 -1.51 -22.84
C GLU A 49 41.41 -0.77 -22.92
N ASN A 50 40.84 -0.42 -21.77
CA ASN A 50 39.58 0.31 -21.66
C ASN A 50 39.75 1.82 -21.44
N ARG A 51 40.96 2.38 -21.59
CA ARG A 51 41.27 3.76 -21.21
C ARG A 51 40.32 4.77 -21.83
N TRP A 52 40.04 4.64 -23.13
CA TRP A 52 39.20 5.58 -23.87
C TRP A 52 37.77 5.67 -23.30
N LEU A 53 37.22 4.54 -22.82
CA LEU A 53 35.93 4.48 -22.17
C LEU A 53 35.96 5.17 -20.80
N ILE A 54 37.02 4.94 -20.04
CA ILE A 54 37.17 5.42 -18.65
C ILE A 54 37.40 6.94 -18.63
N GLU A 55 38.27 7.46 -19.51
CA GLU A 55 38.59 8.89 -19.63
C GLU A 55 37.37 9.70 -20.09
N LYS A 56 36.64 9.20 -21.10
CA LYS A 56 35.40 9.82 -21.60
C LYS A 56 34.15 9.08 -21.13
N SER A 57 34.07 8.83 -19.83
CA SER A 57 33.00 8.01 -19.25
C SER A 57 31.62 8.63 -19.43
N SER A 58 30.71 7.88 -20.06
CA SER A 58 29.29 8.19 -20.15
C SER A 58 28.47 6.98 -19.74
N ARG A 59 27.27 7.19 -19.20
CA ARG A 59 26.38 6.08 -18.81
C ARG A 59 26.12 5.08 -19.95
N ARG A 60 26.12 5.53 -21.21
CA ARG A 60 25.84 4.69 -22.38
C ARG A 60 27.02 3.86 -22.85
N THR A 61 28.24 4.34 -22.62
CA THR A 61 29.45 3.75 -23.21
C THR A 61 30.32 3.02 -22.19
N ILE A 62 30.24 3.37 -20.91
CA ILE A 62 31.17 2.87 -19.88
C ILE A 62 31.00 1.39 -19.49
N GLY A 63 29.85 0.78 -19.85
CA GLY A 63 29.46 -0.57 -19.42
C GLY A 63 30.55 -1.64 -19.63
N PRO A 64 31.12 -1.78 -20.84
CA PRO A 64 32.17 -2.78 -21.10
C PRO A 64 33.41 -2.62 -20.23
N ALA A 65 33.84 -1.40 -19.92
CA ALA A 65 35.01 -1.16 -19.07
C ALA A 65 34.76 -1.57 -17.62
N ILE A 66 33.57 -1.25 -17.09
CA ILE A 66 33.17 -1.67 -15.74
C ILE A 66 33.06 -3.20 -15.67
N ALA A 67 32.44 -3.82 -16.67
CA ALA A 67 32.32 -5.27 -16.75
C ALA A 67 33.70 -5.94 -16.81
N ALA A 68 34.62 -5.46 -17.66
CA ALA A 68 35.96 -6.00 -17.78
C ALA A 68 36.74 -5.99 -16.46
N VAL A 69 36.58 -4.94 -15.63
CA VAL A 69 37.18 -4.89 -14.30
C VAL A 69 36.45 -5.84 -13.34
N ALA A 70 35.12 -5.78 -13.28
CA ALA A 70 34.31 -6.55 -12.34
C ALA A 70 34.41 -8.07 -12.54
N THR A 71 34.47 -8.54 -13.78
CA THR A 71 34.55 -9.97 -14.12
C THR A 71 35.98 -10.47 -14.35
N SER A 72 36.99 -9.65 -14.06
CA SER A 72 38.41 -10.00 -14.27
C SER A 72 38.92 -11.13 -13.38
N GLY A 73 38.25 -11.42 -12.26
CA GLY A 73 38.73 -12.35 -11.24
C GLY A 73 39.93 -11.83 -10.42
N LEU A 74 40.33 -10.57 -10.62
CA LEU A 74 41.49 -9.99 -9.94
C LEU A 74 41.12 -9.51 -8.53
N PRO A 75 41.98 -9.71 -7.51
CA PRO A 75 41.70 -9.27 -6.14
C PRO A 75 41.58 -7.75 -6.01
N GLN A 76 42.19 -6.99 -6.94
CA GLN A 76 42.14 -5.53 -6.97
C GLN A 76 40.89 -4.96 -7.65
N ALA A 77 40.05 -5.78 -8.28
CA ALA A 77 38.87 -5.30 -9.01
C ALA A 77 37.91 -4.51 -8.11
N ARG A 78 37.65 -5.03 -6.90
CA ARG A 78 36.80 -4.37 -5.89
C ARG A 78 37.34 -2.99 -5.51
N SER A 79 38.60 -2.92 -5.12
CA SER A 79 39.21 -1.67 -4.64
C SER A 79 39.30 -0.61 -5.75
N VAL A 80 39.55 -1.02 -6.99
CA VAL A 80 39.52 -0.14 -8.16
C VAL A 80 38.13 0.43 -8.38
N LEU A 81 37.08 -0.39 -8.37
CA LEU A 81 35.71 0.06 -8.56
C LEU A 81 35.24 0.99 -7.42
N GLU A 82 35.51 0.65 -6.16
CA GLU A 82 35.19 1.48 -4.98
C GLU A 82 35.87 2.85 -5.09
N ARG A 83 37.20 2.87 -5.26
CA ARG A 83 37.97 4.12 -5.36
C ARG A 83 37.62 4.91 -6.62
N TRP A 84 37.24 4.26 -7.71
CA TRP A 84 36.74 4.96 -8.89
C TRP A 84 35.38 5.62 -8.61
N GLN A 85 34.46 4.90 -7.96
CA GLN A 85 33.16 5.43 -7.56
C GLN A 85 33.28 6.66 -6.64
N ASP A 86 34.31 6.68 -5.80
CA ASP A 86 34.62 7.74 -4.84
C ASP A 86 35.55 8.83 -5.39
N ARG A 87 35.80 8.82 -6.71
CA ARG A 87 36.63 9.83 -7.42
C ARG A 87 38.09 9.85 -6.97
N ALA A 88 38.59 8.73 -6.45
CA ALA A 88 39.97 8.54 -6.01
C ALA A 88 40.84 7.84 -7.07
N LEU A 89 40.33 7.61 -8.29
CA LEU A 89 41.08 7.08 -9.42
C LEU A 89 41.61 8.21 -10.32
N TYR A 90 42.91 8.17 -10.62
CA TYR A 90 43.61 9.20 -11.38
C TYR A 90 44.41 8.58 -12.52
N LEU A 91 44.56 9.31 -13.61
CA LEU A 91 45.39 8.97 -14.76
C LEU A 91 46.63 9.88 -14.76
N ARG A 92 47.82 9.30 -14.81
CA ARG A 92 49.07 10.06 -15.01
C ARG A 92 49.28 10.35 -16.49
N LYS A 93 49.47 11.62 -16.84
CA LYS A 93 49.50 12.07 -18.24
C LYS A 93 50.75 11.64 -19.01
N SER A 94 51.88 11.45 -18.33
CA SER A 94 53.15 11.13 -18.97
C SER A 94 53.18 9.72 -19.59
N ASP A 95 52.52 8.76 -18.96
CA ASP A 95 52.55 7.34 -19.37
C ASP A 95 51.16 6.70 -19.50
N GLY A 96 50.10 7.46 -19.21
CA GLY A 96 48.72 6.97 -19.31
C GLY A 96 48.39 5.86 -18.30
N ARG A 97 49.12 5.77 -17.18
CA ARG A 97 48.86 4.78 -16.13
C ARG A 97 47.88 5.32 -15.09
N PHE A 98 46.96 4.45 -14.66
CA PHE A 98 46.04 4.67 -13.55
C PHE A 98 46.70 4.48 -12.17
N PHE A 99 46.38 5.37 -11.24
CA PHE A 99 46.84 5.38 -9.85
C PHE A 99 45.69 5.76 -8.92
N PHE A 100 45.77 5.39 -7.64
CA PHE A 100 45.03 6.08 -6.61
C PHE A 100 45.84 7.27 -6.10
N ALA A 101 45.17 8.34 -5.69
CA ALA A 101 45.86 9.52 -5.16
C ALA A 101 45.28 9.94 -3.81
N GLU A 102 46.18 10.25 -2.86
CA GLU A 102 45.85 10.78 -1.54
C GLU A 102 46.50 12.16 -1.36
N ALA A 103 45.78 13.09 -0.74
CA ALA A 103 46.27 14.45 -0.55
C ALA A 103 47.52 14.45 0.35
N SER A 104 48.62 15.02 -0.14
CA SER A 104 49.82 15.28 0.65
C SER A 104 49.93 16.78 0.95
N GLY A 105 50.35 17.13 2.17
CA GLY A 105 50.23 18.46 2.80
C GLY A 105 51.02 19.63 2.16
N ALA A 106 51.36 19.58 0.88
CA ALA A 106 52.08 20.62 0.15
C ALA A 106 51.58 20.83 -1.30
N GLY A 107 50.31 20.54 -1.58
CA GLY A 107 49.70 20.72 -2.92
C GLY A 107 50.09 19.66 -3.96
N GLY A 108 50.84 18.64 -3.55
CA GLY A 108 51.08 17.41 -4.29
C GLY A 108 50.13 16.28 -3.86
N GLU A 109 49.90 15.33 -4.74
CA GLU A 109 49.16 14.11 -4.45
C GLU A 109 50.17 12.95 -4.31
N ARG A 110 49.97 12.08 -3.34
CA ARG A 110 50.77 10.86 -3.15
C ARG A 110 50.17 9.76 -4.02
N LEU A 111 50.94 9.24 -4.98
CA LEU A 111 50.46 8.21 -5.91
C LEU A 111 50.62 6.81 -5.31
N ILE A 112 49.52 6.08 -5.29
CA ILE A 112 49.46 4.70 -4.83
C ILE A 112 49.22 3.80 -6.05
N ASP A 113 50.09 2.83 -6.25
CA ASP A 113 49.95 1.85 -7.32
C ASP A 113 48.70 0.99 -7.12
N ILE A 114 47.88 0.86 -8.16
CA ILE A 114 46.57 0.18 -8.09
C ILE A 114 46.67 -1.33 -7.86
N ALA A 115 47.81 -1.95 -8.16
CA ALA A 115 47.99 -3.40 -8.07
C ALA A 115 48.61 -3.83 -6.76
N THR A 116 49.58 -3.04 -6.28
CA THR A 116 50.40 -3.36 -5.09
C THR A 116 50.02 -2.54 -3.87
N GLY A 117 49.35 -1.40 -4.03
CA GLY A 117 49.09 -0.45 -2.94
C GLY A 117 50.35 0.28 -2.46
N ALA A 118 51.49 0.09 -3.13
CA ALA A 118 52.75 0.73 -2.77
C ALA A 118 52.74 2.22 -3.14
N ASP A 119 53.44 3.02 -2.34
CA ASP A 119 53.71 4.42 -2.66
C ASP A 119 54.69 4.49 -3.83
N THR A 120 54.31 5.21 -4.87
CA THR A 120 55.10 5.39 -6.11
C THR A 120 55.71 6.79 -6.22
N GLY A 121 55.60 7.59 -5.16
CA GLY A 121 56.16 8.93 -5.06
C GLY A 121 55.13 10.05 -5.24
N PRO A 122 55.55 11.30 -5.00
CA PRO A 122 54.70 12.47 -5.17
C PRO A 122 54.48 12.80 -6.64
N ALA A 123 53.27 13.24 -6.99
CA ALA A 123 52.95 13.82 -8.28
C ALA A 123 52.24 15.17 -8.11
N THR A 124 52.45 16.08 -9.05
CA THR A 124 51.75 17.37 -9.04
C THR A 124 50.35 17.21 -9.65
N ARG A 125 49.39 18.04 -9.23
CA ARG A 125 48.04 18.04 -9.82
C ARG A 125 48.02 18.31 -11.33
N GLN A 126 49.07 18.92 -11.88
CA GLN A 126 49.17 19.17 -13.32
C GLN A 126 49.51 17.90 -14.11
N GLU A 127 50.24 16.97 -13.50
CA GLU A 127 50.63 15.68 -14.07
C GLU A 127 49.50 14.64 -14.05
N LEU A 128 48.44 14.89 -13.28
CA LEU A 128 47.34 13.96 -13.07
C LEU A 128 46.04 14.46 -13.69
N GLU A 129 45.22 13.52 -14.15
CA GLU A 129 43.83 13.72 -14.52
C GLU A 129 42.94 12.89 -13.58
N GLN A 130 42.09 13.55 -12.81
CA GLN A 130 41.17 12.87 -11.90
C GLN A 130 39.96 12.34 -12.68
N LEU A 131 39.68 11.05 -12.55
CA LEU A 131 38.52 10.44 -13.18
C LEU A 131 37.28 10.65 -12.31
N ARG A 132 36.36 11.48 -12.79
CA ARG A 132 35.17 11.90 -12.04
C ARG A 132 33.91 11.29 -12.67
N PRO A 133 33.49 10.07 -12.27
CA PRO A 133 32.25 9.51 -12.78
C PRO A 133 31.06 10.37 -12.35
N ASN A 134 30.16 10.65 -13.30
CA ASN A 134 28.89 11.32 -13.03
C ASN A 134 27.94 10.39 -12.24
N SER A 135 26.80 10.92 -11.77
CA SER A 135 25.82 10.14 -10.98
C SER A 135 25.37 8.86 -11.69
N GLY A 136 25.16 8.91 -13.01
CA GLY A 136 24.74 7.76 -13.81
C GLY A 136 25.80 6.67 -13.95
N VAL A 137 27.08 7.05 -14.07
CA VAL A 137 28.23 6.12 -14.11
C VAL A 137 28.50 5.55 -12.71
N ARG A 138 28.41 6.37 -11.65
CA ARG A 138 28.54 5.90 -10.26
C ARG A 138 27.48 4.85 -9.90
N ALA A 139 26.26 4.96 -10.44
CA ALA A 139 25.23 3.94 -10.28
C ALA A 139 25.63 2.61 -10.95
N LEU A 140 26.19 2.65 -12.16
CA LEU A 140 26.67 1.43 -12.86
C LEU A 140 27.87 0.79 -12.14
N ILE A 141 28.80 1.59 -11.63
CA ILE A 141 29.90 1.08 -10.79
C ILE A 141 29.35 0.46 -9.50
N GLY A 142 28.36 1.11 -8.89
CA GLY A 142 27.67 0.58 -7.71
C GLY A 142 27.00 -0.77 -7.97
N ALA A 143 26.32 -0.93 -9.11
CA ALA A 143 25.75 -2.21 -9.53
C ALA A 143 26.84 -3.28 -9.75
N ALA A 144 27.97 -2.93 -10.37
CA ALA A 144 29.08 -3.85 -10.56
C ALA A 144 29.84 -4.21 -9.27
N LEU A 145 29.69 -3.42 -8.20
CA LEU A 145 30.24 -3.71 -6.88
C LEU A 145 29.39 -4.71 -6.08
N VAL A 146 28.11 -4.85 -6.40
CA VAL A 146 27.16 -5.71 -5.69
C VAL A 146 27.68 -7.14 -5.49
N PRO A 147 28.21 -7.84 -6.51
CA PRO A 147 28.79 -9.18 -6.33
C PRO A 147 29.86 -9.27 -5.23
N PHE A 148 30.73 -8.26 -5.12
CA PHE A 148 31.77 -8.21 -4.09
C PHE A 148 31.23 -7.93 -2.69
N GLN A 149 30.12 -7.20 -2.60
CA GLN A 149 29.47 -6.83 -1.36
C GLN A 149 28.64 -7.97 -0.76
N LEU A 150 28.24 -8.97 -1.56
CA LEU A 150 27.46 -10.12 -1.09
C LEU A 150 28.20 -11.02 -0.09
N THR A 151 29.53 -10.99 -0.06
CA THR A 151 30.37 -11.74 0.87
C THR A 151 31.12 -10.85 1.84
N ASP A 152 30.71 -9.58 1.97
CA ASP A 152 31.36 -8.63 2.87
C ASP A 152 31.25 -9.08 4.34
N PRO A 153 32.29 -8.90 5.18
CA PRO A 153 32.19 -9.21 6.60
C PRO A 153 31.04 -8.49 7.33
N ASP A 154 30.69 -7.27 6.93
CA ASP A 154 29.60 -6.49 7.53
C ASP A 154 28.21 -6.92 7.01
N PRO A 155 27.31 -7.44 7.87
CA PRO A 155 25.95 -7.82 7.49
C PRO A 155 25.12 -6.66 6.90
N ALA A 156 25.37 -5.41 7.31
CA ALA A 156 24.65 -4.26 6.78
C ALA A 156 25.00 -4.00 5.30
N VAL A 157 26.27 -4.16 4.93
CA VAL A 157 26.74 -4.07 3.54
C VAL A 157 26.14 -5.19 2.71
N ARG A 158 26.13 -6.43 3.23
CA ARG A 158 25.47 -7.57 2.56
C ARG A 158 23.98 -7.31 2.35
N SER A 159 23.26 -6.81 3.36
CA SER A 159 21.84 -6.45 3.23
C SER A 159 21.61 -5.38 2.16
N GLY A 160 22.44 -4.33 2.13
CA GLY A 160 22.35 -3.28 1.12
C GLY A 160 22.58 -3.78 -0.31
N ALA A 161 23.48 -4.75 -0.49
CA ALA A 161 23.69 -5.42 -1.76
C ALA A 161 22.45 -6.20 -2.22
N LEU A 162 21.77 -6.91 -1.30
CA LEU A 162 20.50 -7.59 -1.61
C LEU A 162 19.39 -6.60 -1.98
N ASP A 163 19.30 -5.45 -1.30
CA ASP A 163 18.35 -4.39 -1.65
C ASP A 163 18.62 -3.81 -3.05
N ALA A 164 19.89 -3.70 -3.44
CA ALA A 164 20.27 -3.24 -4.77
C ALA A 164 19.84 -4.26 -5.86
N ILE A 165 20.10 -5.56 -5.64
CA ILE A 165 19.67 -6.63 -6.56
C ILE A 165 18.15 -6.65 -6.69
N ALA A 166 17.42 -6.52 -5.58
CA ALA A 166 15.96 -6.52 -5.59
C ALA A 166 15.34 -5.38 -6.42
N ARG A 167 16.05 -4.24 -6.55
CA ARG A 167 15.58 -3.08 -7.34
C ARG A 167 15.99 -3.15 -8.81
N ASP A 168 17.20 -3.62 -9.10
CA ASP A 168 17.78 -3.64 -10.44
C ASP A 168 18.60 -4.93 -10.62
N ALA A 169 17.88 -6.02 -10.92
CA ALA A 169 18.49 -7.31 -11.14
C ALA A 169 19.20 -7.35 -12.51
N ALA A 170 20.33 -8.06 -12.56
CA ALA A 170 21.11 -8.24 -13.78
C ALA A 170 21.56 -9.71 -13.88
N PRO A 171 21.82 -10.23 -15.09
CA PRO A 171 22.21 -11.63 -15.28
C PRO A 171 23.43 -12.06 -14.43
N GLY A 172 24.42 -11.18 -14.27
CA GLY A 172 25.63 -11.46 -13.48
C GLY A 172 25.39 -11.60 -11.98
N HIS A 173 24.24 -11.16 -11.45
CA HIS A 173 23.93 -11.29 -10.03
C HIS A 173 23.53 -12.72 -9.63
N LEU A 174 23.04 -13.54 -10.57
CA LEU A 174 22.56 -14.89 -10.28
C LEU A 174 23.71 -15.78 -9.77
N GLU A 175 24.80 -15.87 -10.53
CA GLU A 175 25.97 -16.67 -10.17
C GLU A 175 26.68 -16.11 -8.91
N ALA A 176 26.70 -14.78 -8.76
CA ALA A 176 27.23 -14.13 -7.56
C ALA A 176 26.43 -14.52 -6.30
N LEU A 177 25.09 -14.57 -6.39
CA LEU A 177 24.23 -15.02 -5.30
C LEU A 177 24.46 -16.50 -4.96
N ARG A 178 24.51 -17.38 -5.97
CA ARG A 178 24.77 -18.83 -5.78
C ARG A 178 26.07 -19.07 -5.01
N GLY A 179 27.14 -18.37 -5.38
CA GLY A 179 28.42 -18.42 -4.65
C GLY A 179 28.32 -17.88 -3.23
N ALA A 180 27.61 -16.77 -3.03
CA ALA A 180 27.52 -16.09 -1.73
C ALA A 180 26.54 -16.74 -0.72
N ILE A 181 25.65 -17.63 -1.16
CA ILE A 181 24.74 -18.38 -0.28
C ILE A 181 25.51 -19.40 0.56
N ALA A 182 26.45 -20.12 -0.07
CA ALA A 182 27.21 -21.20 0.58
C ALA A 182 28.03 -20.72 1.79
N THR A 183 28.49 -19.46 1.75
CA THR A 183 29.32 -18.86 2.80
C THR A 183 28.53 -17.95 3.76
N GLU A 184 27.22 -17.75 3.57
CA GLU A 184 26.43 -16.86 4.43
C GLU A 184 26.14 -17.51 5.78
N THR A 185 26.50 -16.85 6.87
CA THR A 185 26.28 -17.35 8.23
C THR A 185 24.99 -16.86 8.86
N ASP A 186 24.49 -15.69 8.45
CA ASP A 186 23.25 -15.12 8.99
C ASP A 186 22.01 -15.81 8.36
N PRO A 187 21.11 -16.41 9.16
CA PRO A 187 19.97 -17.15 8.63
C PRO A 187 18.96 -16.26 7.90
N GLY A 188 18.80 -15.00 8.32
CA GLY A 188 17.88 -14.06 7.67
C GLY A 188 18.40 -13.59 6.31
N LEU A 189 19.68 -13.23 6.24
CA LEU A 189 20.33 -12.87 4.97
C LEU A 189 20.45 -14.06 4.03
N ARG A 190 20.69 -15.27 4.54
CA ARG A 190 20.69 -16.50 3.73
C ARG A 190 19.33 -16.72 3.08
N ALA A 191 18.25 -16.64 3.84
CA ALA A 191 16.89 -16.78 3.30
C ALA A 191 16.57 -15.71 2.24
N ARG A 192 17.02 -14.46 2.44
CA ARG A 192 16.87 -13.39 1.44
C ARG A 192 17.69 -13.65 0.17
N LYS A 193 18.93 -14.13 0.31
CA LYS A 193 19.79 -14.53 -0.83
C LYS A 193 19.16 -15.66 -1.63
N GLU A 194 18.70 -16.72 -0.96
CA GLU A 194 18.02 -17.85 -1.60
C GLU A 194 16.75 -17.42 -2.32
N ARG A 195 15.95 -16.52 -1.72
CA ARG A 195 14.76 -15.96 -2.38
C ARG A 195 15.13 -15.20 -3.66
N LEU A 196 16.09 -14.29 -3.58
CA LEU A 196 16.53 -13.52 -4.76
C LEU A 196 17.16 -14.41 -5.83
N GLU A 197 17.93 -15.42 -5.43
CA GLU A 197 18.52 -16.39 -6.36
C GLU A 197 17.44 -17.13 -7.16
N ARG A 198 16.35 -17.58 -6.52
CA ARG A 198 15.22 -18.20 -7.21
C ARG A 198 14.48 -17.21 -8.12
N LEU A 199 14.26 -15.97 -7.67
CA LEU A 199 13.65 -14.92 -8.50
C LEU A 199 14.49 -14.61 -9.75
N LEU A 200 15.81 -14.55 -9.61
CA LEU A 200 16.74 -14.35 -10.74
C LEU A 200 16.86 -15.59 -11.61
N THR A 201 16.71 -16.80 -11.06
CA THR A 201 16.65 -18.04 -11.84
C THR A 201 15.47 -18.01 -12.81
N ILE A 202 14.28 -17.58 -12.36
CA ILE A 202 13.09 -17.40 -13.22
C ILE A 202 13.40 -16.51 -14.44
N ALA A 203 14.12 -15.41 -14.21
CA ALA A 203 14.38 -14.39 -15.22
C ALA A 203 15.58 -14.68 -16.14
N TYR A 204 16.63 -15.34 -15.63
CA TYR A 204 17.94 -15.39 -16.30
C TYR A 204 18.55 -16.79 -16.46
N ALA A 205 17.99 -17.84 -15.85
CA ALA A 205 18.55 -19.17 -16.01
C ALA A 205 18.41 -19.65 -17.47
N PRO A 206 19.45 -20.28 -18.04
CA PRO A 206 19.41 -20.71 -19.44
C PRO A 206 18.57 -21.98 -19.64
N ASP A 207 18.50 -22.86 -18.64
CA ASP A 207 17.75 -24.12 -18.69
C ASP A 207 16.28 -23.88 -18.28
N PRO A 208 15.30 -24.17 -19.15
CA PRO A 208 13.89 -24.12 -18.81
C PRO A 208 13.53 -24.95 -17.56
N ALA A 209 14.19 -26.09 -17.34
CA ALA A 209 13.91 -26.94 -16.18
C ALA A 209 14.22 -26.24 -14.86
N ASP A 210 15.35 -25.52 -14.78
CA ASP A 210 15.72 -24.72 -13.61
C ASP A 210 14.73 -23.57 -13.36
N ARG A 211 14.28 -22.92 -14.44
CA ARG A 211 13.28 -21.86 -14.37
C ARG A 211 11.95 -22.39 -13.84
N ILE A 212 11.46 -23.50 -14.37
CA ILE A 212 10.23 -24.15 -13.93
C ILE A 212 10.32 -24.54 -12.46
N ALA A 213 11.41 -25.18 -12.04
CA ALA A 213 11.63 -25.54 -10.63
C ALA A 213 11.63 -24.31 -9.71
N ALA A 214 12.22 -23.19 -10.14
CA ALA A 214 12.18 -21.94 -9.40
C ALA A 214 10.76 -21.35 -9.34
N ILE A 215 9.99 -21.36 -10.43
CA ILE A 215 8.58 -20.92 -10.46
C ILE A 215 7.74 -21.75 -9.48
N GLU A 216 7.83 -23.08 -9.55
CA GLU A 216 7.08 -24.00 -8.70
C GLU A 216 7.44 -23.85 -7.22
N SER A 217 8.70 -23.50 -6.92
CA SER A 217 9.13 -23.25 -5.53
C SER A 217 8.42 -22.06 -4.87
N PHE A 218 7.87 -21.13 -5.67
CA PHE A 218 7.07 -20.00 -5.20
C PHE A 218 5.56 -20.28 -5.19
N ALA A 219 5.13 -21.54 -5.38
CA ALA A 219 3.73 -21.90 -5.40
C ALA A 219 2.98 -21.42 -4.14
N GLY A 220 2.20 -20.34 -4.33
CA GLY A 220 1.40 -19.71 -3.30
C GLY A 220 2.18 -18.89 -2.26
N ASP A 221 3.33 -18.35 -2.67
CA ASP A 221 3.96 -17.18 -2.07
C ASP A 221 3.16 -15.91 -2.43
N LEU A 222 2.89 -15.03 -1.47
CA LEU A 222 2.04 -13.84 -1.68
C LEU A 222 2.83 -12.60 -2.09
N GLY A 223 4.16 -12.72 -2.17
CA GLY A 223 5.07 -11.63 -2.45
C GLY A 223 4.75 -10.91 -3.74
N VAL A 224 4.89 -9.58 -3.71
CA VAL A 224 4.75 -8.73 -4.90
C VAL A 224 5.90 -8.96 -5.87
N ASP A 225 7.08 -9.26 -5.35
CA ASP A 225 8.31 -9.57 -6.09
C ASP A 225 8.17 -10.82 -6.97
N VAL A 226 7.54 -11.88 -6.46
CA VAL A 226 7.26 -13.09 -7.25
C VAL A 226 6.38 -12.77 -8.44
N ARG A 227 5.28 -12.03 -8.22
CA ARG A 227 4.39 -11.61 -9.31
C ARG A 227 5.10 -10.71 -10.31
N ALA A 228 6.00 -9.84 -9.84
CA ALA A 228 6.83 -9.01 -10.72
C ALA A 228 7.79 -9.84 -11.58
N ALA A 229 8.29 -10.97 -11.08
CA ALA A 229 9.14 -11.90 -11.84
C ALA A 229 8.33 -12.77 -12.83
N LEU A 230 7.10 -13.17 -12.48
CA LEU A 230 6.24 -14.04 -13.30
C LEU A 230 5.47 -13.30 -14.41
N ASN A 231 4.97 -12.09 -14.13
CA ASN A 231 4.13 -11.33 -15.07
C ASN A 231 4.79 -11.10 -16.45
N PRO A 232 6.11 -10.81 -16.56
CA PRO A 232 6.76 -10.69 -17.86
C PRO A 232 6.73 -11.97 -18.69
N LEU A 233 6.69 -13.16 -18.07
CA LEU A 233 6.69 -14.45 -18.77
C LEU A 233 5.35 -14.75 -19.46
N VAL A 234 4.27 -14.23 -18.90
CA VAL A 234 2.91 -14.36 -19.46
C VAL A 234 2.48 -13.12 -20.23
N ALA A 235 3.36 -12.13 -20.37
CA ALA A 235 3.09 -10.94 -21.16
C ALA A 235 2.96 -11.31 -22.64
N THR A 236 1.90 -10.82 -23.28
CA THR A 236 1.64 -11.10 -24.68
C THR A 236 1.84 -9.87 -25.56
N THR A 237 2.35 -10.07 -26.77
CA THR A 237 2.36 -9.07 -27.84
C THR A 237 1.49 -9.55 -29.00
N ARG A 238 0.80 -8.61 -29.64
CA ARG A 238 -0.03 -8.95 -30.79
C ARG A 238 0.83 -9.04 -32.04
N ALA A 239 0.65 -10.12 -32.79
CA ALA A 239 1.41 -10.42 -34.00
C ALA A 239 0.49 -10.81 -35.16
N VAL A 240 1.05 -10.75 -36.36
CA VAL A 240 0.37 -11.08 -37.60
C VAL A 240 1.30 -11.89 -38.50
N ALA A 241 0.76 -12.92 -39.15
CA ALA A 241 1.51 -13.76 -40.08
C ALA A 241 0.70 -14.06 -41.35
N PRO A 242 1.35 -14.20 -42.51
CA PRO A 242 0.70 -14.68 -43.72
C PRO A 242 0.39 -16.17 -43.58
N GLY A 243 -0.88 -16.55 -43.69
CA GLY A 243 -1.30 -17.95 -43.50
C GLY A 243 -1.21 -18.42 -42.04
N ALA A 244 -0.63 -19.60 -41.79
CA ALA A 244 -0.58 -20.16 -40.43
C ALA A 244 0.47 -19.43 -39.56
N PRO A 245 0.23 -19.29 -38.24
CA PRO A 245 1.25 -18.80 -37.32
C PRO A 245 2.55 -19.63 -37.40
N PRO A 246 3.73 -19.01 -37.21
CA PRO A 246 4.99 -19.74 -37.16
C PRO A 246 4.97 -20.84 -36.07
N GLY A 247 5.49 -22.02 -36.39
CA GLY A 247 5.43 -23.19 -35.49
C GLY A 247 6.42 -23.15 -34.32
N ASP A 248 7.37 -22.20 -34.35
CA ASP A 248 8.38 -21.92 -33.34
C ASP A 248 7.93 -20.85 -32.33
N GLU A 249 6.80 -20.16 -32.59
CA GLU A 249 6.27 -19.16 -31.68
C GLU A 249 5.35 -19.76 -30.62
N ASN A 250 5.48 -19.27 -29.38
CA ASN A 250 4.61 -19.61 -28.27
C ASN A 250 3.33 -18.76 -28.33
N ILE A 251 2.24 -19.36 -28.83
CA ILE A 251 0.98 -18.67 -29.10
C ILE A 251 0.06 -18.73 -27.89
N ALA A 252 -0.33 -17.57 -27.35
CA ALA A 252 -1.28 -17.46 -26.24
C ALA A 252 -2.72 -17.68 -26.71
N ARG A 253 -3.13 -16.99 -27.78
CA ARG A 253 -4.46 -17.16 -28.37
C ARG A 253 -4.50 -16.66 -29.81
N ARG A 254 -5.38 -17.27 -30.61
CA ARG A 254 -5.71 -16.78 -31.95
C ARG A 254 -6.83 -15.74 -31.87
N LEU A 255 -6.75 -14.72 -32.70
CA LEU A 255 -7.69 -13.60 -32.76
C LEU A 255 -8.41 -13.58 -34.11
N SER A 256 -9.70 -13.30 -34.07
CA SER A 256 -10.51 -13.13 -35.27
C SER A 256 -10.76 -11.65 -35.53
N PRO A 257 -10.42 -11.12 -36.72
CA PRO A 257 -10.76 -9.75 -37.11
C PRO A 257 -12.28 -9.51 -37.01
N GLY A 258 -12.67 -8.35 -36.45
CA GLY A 258 -14.07 -7.97 -36.28
C GLY A 258 -14.73 -8.49 -34.99
N SER A 259 -13.98 -9.19 -34.13
CA SER A 259 -14.45 -9.57 -32.79
C SER A 259 -14.28 -8.43 -31.78
N ASP A 260 -14.93 -8.55 -30.61
CA ASP A 260 -14.73 -7.61 -29.50
C ASP A 260 -13.26 -7.52 -29.03
N ALA A 261 -12.50 -8.61 -29.19
CA ALA A 261 -11.10 -8.69 -28.82
C ALA A 261 -10.14 -8.09 -29.86
N LEU A 262 -10.57 -8.01 -31.13
CA LEU A 262 -9.81 -7.43 -32.23
C LEU A 262 -10.76 -6.80 -33.26
N PRO A 263 -11.14 -5.52 -33.06
CA PRO A 263 -11.93 -4.78 -34.04
C PRO A 263 -11.25 -4.77 -35.41
N ALA A 264 -12.03 -4.86 -36.50
CA ALA A 264 -11.48 -4.97 -37.86
C ALA A 264 -10.54 -3.80 -38.24
N ALA A 265 -10.83 -2.58 -37.77
CA ALA A 265 -9.97 -1.42 -37.99
C ALA A 265 -8.60 -1.57 -37.31
N GLU A 266 -8.57 -2.17 -36.11
CA GLU A 266 -7.32 -2.44 -35.40
C GLU A 266 -6.53 -3.56 -36.06
N ALA A 267 -7.21 -4.64 -36.48
CA ALA A 267 -6.59 -5.73 -37.24
C ALA A 267 -5.90 -5.19 -38.51
N TYR A 268 -6.58 -4.33 -39.25
CA TYR A 268 -6.02 -3.76 -40.47
C TYR A 268 -4.82 -2.85 -40.19
N ARG A 269 -4.87 -2.05 -39.12
CA ARG A 269 -3.74 -1.21 -38.70
C ARG A 269 -2.48 -2.05 -38.44
N LEU A 270 -2.62 -3.21 -37.81
CA LEU A 270 -1.49 -4.12 -37.55
C LEU A 270 -0.85 -4.63 -38.84
N LEU A 271 -1.65 -4.92 -39.88
CA LEU A 271 -1.13 -5.30 -41.19
C LEU A 271 -0.32 -4.18 -41.82
N VAL A 272 -0.79 -2.93 -41.71
CA VAL A 272 -0.10 -1.76 -42.26
C VAL A 272 1.21 -1.51 -41.51
N GLU A 273 1.19 -1.57 -40.17
CA GLU A 273 2.40 -1.41 -39.33
C GLU A 273 3.44 -2.51 -39.60
N ALA A 274 3.00 -3.74 -39.89
CA ALA A 274 3.86 -4.85 -40.29
C ALA A 274 4.34 -4.76 -41.76
N GLY A 275 3.90 -3.76 -42.52
CA GLY A 275 4.23 -3.61 -43.95
C GLY A 275 3.57 -4.65 -44.86
N LEU A 276 2.53 -5.34 -44.37
CA LEU A 276 1.81 -6.41 -45.07
C LEU A 276 0.57 -5.90 -45.83
N ALA A 277 0.13 -4.67 -45.55
CA ALA A 277 -0.98 -4.02 -46.25
C ALA A 277 -0.69 -2.54 -46.53
N ARG A 278 -1.38 -1.98 -47.53
CA ARG A 278 -1.30 -0.56 -47.87
C ARG A 278 -2.00 0.30 -46.81
N PRO A 279 -1.51 1.51 -46.50
CA PRO A 279 -2.20 2.41 -45.58
C PRO A 279 -3.61 2.80 -46.10
N ARG A 280 -4.60 2.79 -45.21
CA ARG A 280 -5.93 3.34 -45.52
C ARG A 280 -6.04 4.75 -44.97
N ILE A 281 -6.42 5.70 -45.82
CA ILE A 281 -6.71 7.07 -45.38
C ILE A 281 -8.14 7.16 -44.84
N SER A 282 -8.39 8.14 -43.97
CA SER A 282 -9.73 8.32 -43.38
C SER A 282 -10.75 8.75 -44.45
N ALA A 283 -12.03 8.47 -44.21
CA ALA A 283 -13.11 8.92 -45.10
C ALA A 283 -13.20 10.46 -45.18
N ALA A 284 -12.73 11.19 -44.16
CA ALA A 284 -12.63 12.63 -44.19
C ALA A 284 -11.49 13.10 -45.11
N ASP A 285 -10.31 12.50 -44.99
CA ASP A 285 -9.15 12.83 -45.82
C ASP A 285 -9.39 12.47 -47.28
N LYS A 286 -10.05 11.34 -47.54
CA LYS A 286 -10.47 10.93 -48.89
C LYS A 286 -11.41 11.98 -49.51
N ARG A 287 -12.41 12.45 -48.75
CA ARG A 287 -13.32 13.53 -49.21
C ARG A 287 -12.58 14.84 -49.45
N ASN A 288 -11.66 15.22 -48.57
CA ASN A 288 -10.86 16.44 -48.72
C ASN A 288 -9.96 16.36 -49.97
N ALA A 289 -9.33 15.21 -50.22
CA ALA A 289 -8.52 14.97 -51.40
C ALA A 289 -9.35 15.01 -52.69
N LEU A 290 -10.54 14.39 -52.71
CA LEU A 290 -11.45 14.49 -53.85
C LEU A 290 -11.92 15.94 -54.09
N ALA A 291 -12.26 16.67 -53.02
CA ALA A 291 -12.70 18.06 -53.10
C ALA A 291 -11.61 19.00 -53.62
N ALA A 292 -10.35 18.75 -53.28
CA ALA A 292 -9.21 19.52 -53.77
C ALA A 292 -8.95 19.34 -55.28
N HIS A 293 -9.47 18.28 -55.89
CA HIS A 293 -9.30 17.95 -57.31
C HIS A 293 -10.61 18.09 -58.13
N ILE A 294 -11.54 18.93 -57.66
CA ILE A 294 -12.75 19.27 -58.44
C ILE A 294 -12.39 20.31 -59.51
N GLU A 295 -12.56 19.93 -60.77
CA GLU A 295 -12.43 20.83 -61.92
C GLU A 295 -13.73 20.78 -62.74
N ASN A 296 -14.32 21.96 -62.99
CA ASN A 296 -15.54 22.14 -63.79
C ASN A 296 -16.72 21.21 -63.36
N GLY A 297 -16.86 20.94 -62.07
CA GLY A 297 -17.92 20.07 -61.52
C GLY A 297 -17.67 18.57 -61.66
N THR A 298 -16.44 18.17 -62.03
CA THR A 298 -16.00 16.78 -62.14
C THR A 298 -14.74 16.51 -61.31
N VAL A 299 -14.53 15.26 -60.90
CA VAL A 299 -13.30 14.78 -60.24
C VAL A 299 -12.86 13.51 -60.98
N ALA A 300 -11.63 13.49 -61.52
CA ALA A 300 -11.13 12.40 -62.36
C ALA A 300 -12.08 12.02 -63.53
N GLY A 301 -12.81 12.99 -64.10
CA GLY A 301 -13.77 12.76 -65.17
C GLY A 301 -15.15 12.25 -64.73
N LEU A 302 -15.37 12.05 -63.42
CA LEU A 302 -16.67 11.67 -62.86
C LEU A 302 -17.43 12.91 -62.34
N PRO A 303 -18.75 13.07 -62.63
CA PRO A 303 -19.54 14.17 -62.09
C PRO A 303 -19.63 14.12 -60.57
N VAL A 304 -19.41 15.26 -59.90
CA VAL A 304 -19.51 15.35 -58.43
C VAL A 304 -20.88 14.92 -57.91
N ALA A 305 -21.94 15.16 -58.69
CA ALA A 305 -23.30 14.74 -58.37
C ALA A 305 -23.48 13.22 -58.23
N GLY A 306 -22.58 12.41 -58.80
CA GLY A 306 -22.59 10.95 -58.72
C GLY A 306 -21.71 10.36 -57.61
N LEU A 307 -21.13 11.19 -56.74
CA LEU A 307 -20.28 10.79 -55.60
C LEU A 307 -21.05 10.72 -54.28
N ASP A 308 -22.30 10.27 -54.33
CA ASP A 308 -23.22 10.16 -53.19
C ASP A 308 -22.98 8.90 -52.33
N SER A 309 -22.38 7.85 -52.90
CA SER A 309 -21.95 6.64 -52.19
C SER A 309 -20.44 6.57 -51.93
N ASP A 310 -20.03 5.78 -50.94
CA ASP A 310 -18.61 5.55 -50.63
C ASP A 310 -17.91 4.78 -51.77
N GLU A 311 -18.59 3.83 -52.42
CA GLU A 311 -18.07 3.12 -53.60
C GLU A 311 -17.79 4.06 -54.79
N ALA A 312 -18.65 5.05 -55.02
CA ALA A 312 -18.43 6.03 -56.08
C ALA A 312 -17.23 6.94 -55.76
N ARG A 313 -17.07 7.35 -54.50
CA ARG A 313 -15.90 8.11 -54.02
C ARG A 313 -14.61 7.30 -54.10
N ASP A 314 -14.66 6.00 -53.79
CA ASP A 314 -13.52 5.09 -53.88
C ASP A 314 -13.05 4.92 -55.32
N ARG A 315 -13.99 4.76 -56.28
CA ARG A 315 -13.65 4.72 -57.71
C ARG A 315 -13.06 6.04 -58.22
N ALA A 316 -13.62 7.17 -57.79
CA ALA A 316 -13.08 8.48 -58.15
C ALA A 316 -11.67 8.71 -57.57
N TYR A 317 -11.44 8.25 -56.34
CA TYR A 317 -10.14 8.34 -55.70
C TYR A 317 -9.10 7.44 -56.40
N ALA A 318 -9.48 6.20 -56.72
CA ALA A 318 -8.63 5.28 -57.47
C ALA A 318 -8.24 5.85 -58.85
N ALA A 319 -9.17 6.52 -59.55
CA ALA A 319 -8.88 7.18 -60.82
C ALA A 319 -7.90 8.37 -60.68
N LEU A 320 -7.93 9.11 -59.56
CA LEU A 320 -6.92 10.13 -59.26
C LEU A 320 -5.57 9.50 -58.87
N GLU A 321 -5.60 8.35 -58.18
CA GLU A 321 -4.41 7.60 -57.79
C GLU A 321 -3.67 7.08 -59.04
N ASP A 322 -4.39 6.51 -60.01
CA ASP A 322 -3.86 6.05 -61.29
C ASP A 322 -3.20 7.17 -62.10
N GLN A 323 -3.65 8.42 -61.91
CA GLN A 323 -3.08 9.63 -62.51
C GLN A 323 -1.90 10.20 -61.69
N GLY A 324 -1.58 9.63 -60.53
CA GLY A 324 -0.52 10.08 -59.63
C GLY A 324 -0.83 11.37 -58.87
N LEU A 325 -2.12 11.77 -58.78
CA LEU A 325 -2.54 13.04 -58.20
C LEU A 325 -2.85 12.96 -56.70
N VAL A 326 -3.09 11.76 -56.17
CA VAL A 326 -3.36 11.51 -54.74
C VAL A 326 -2.51 10.35 -54.23
N PRO A 327 -2.18 10.30 -52.93
CA PRO A 327 -1.39 9.22 -52.37
C PRO A 327 -2.11 7.87 -52.48
N PRO A 328 -1.39 6.75 -52.66
CA PRO A 328 -1.99 5.44 -52.78
C PRO A 328 -2.73 5.05 -51.49
N THR A 329 -3.98 4.60 -51.61
CA THR A 329 -4.76 4.05 -50.49
C THR A 329 -5.43 2.71 -50.79
N ALA A 330 -5.66 1.89 -49.76
CA ALA A 330 -6.38 0.63 -49.92
C ALA A 330 -7.90 0.83 -50.03
N THR A 331 -8.52 0.04 -50.92
CA THR A 331 -9.97 -0.12 -51.05
C THR A 331 -10.54 -1.04 -49.98
N GLU A 332 -11.85 -1.01 -49.76
CA GLU A 332 -12.51 -1.89 -48.78
C GLU A 332 -12.40 -3.37 -49.14
N ALA A 333 -12.44 -3.72 -50.43
CA ALA A 333 -12.22 -5.08 -50.90
C ALA A 333 -10.78 -5.55 -50.66
N GLU A 334 -9.77 -4.69 -50.89
CA GLU A 334 -8.37 -4.99 -50.57
C GLU A 334 -8.13 -5.13 -49.06
N VAL A 335 -8.83 -4.33 -48.25
CA VAL A 335 -8.79 -4.43 -46.78
C VAL A 335 -9.32 -5.79 -46.34
N GLN A 336 -10.50 -6.20 -46.83
CA GLN A 336 -11.10 -7.48 -46.47
C GLN A 336 -10.24 -8.65 -46.95
N ALA A 337 -9.75 -8.61 -48.19
CA ALA A 337 -8.86 -9.64 -48.73
C ALA A 337 -7.55 -9.75 -47.92
N ALA A 338 -6.99 -8.61 -47.49
CA ALA A 338 -5.80 -8.61 -46.63
C ALA A 338 -6.08 -9.18 -45.25
N LEU A 339 -7.24 -8.89 -44.64
CA LEU A 339 -7.64 -9.47 -43.37
C LEU A 339 -7.84 -10.99 -43.47
N ASP A 340 -8.46 -11.46 -44.55
CA ASP A 340 -8.74 -12.90 -44.77
C ASP A 340 -7.47 -13.71 -45.09
N ALA A 341 -6.46 -13.07 -45.68
CA ALA A 341 -5.18 -13.71 -46.03
C ALA A 341 -4.21 -13.87 -44.85
N HIS A 342 -4.47 -13.23 -43.71
CA HIS A 342 -3.56 -13.19 -42.58
C HIS A 342 -4.19 -13.70 -41.29
N VAL A 343 -3.37 -14.30 -40.43
CA VAL A 343 -3.79 -14.73 -39.09
C VAL A 343 -3.24 -13.78 -38.05
N PHE A 344 -4.11 -13.43 -37.10
CA PHE A 344 -3.81 -12.57 -35.97
C PHE A 344 -3.77 -13.42 -34.71
N TYR A 345 -2.78 -13.17 -33.86
CA TYR A 345 -2.62 -13.92 -32.62
C TYR A 345 -1.88 -13.08 -31.60
N ASP A 346 -2.08 -13.42 -30.33
CA ASP A 346 -1.25 -12.91 -29.24
C ASP A 346 -0.16 -13.97 -28.99
N ARG A 347 1.10 -13.55 -29.02
CA ARG A 347 2.27 -14.39 -28.72
C ARG A 347 2.84 -14.03 -27.36
N TYR A 348 3.26 -15.01 -26.58
CA TYR A 348 3.97 -14.75 -25.33
C TYR A 348 5.35 -14.15 -25.62
N ALA A 349 5.82 -13.30 -24.71
CA ALA A 349 7.21 -12.82 -24.71
C ALA A 349 8.19 -13.95 -24.38
N GLU A 350 7.77 -14.92 -23.57
CA GLU A 350 8.52 -16.13 -23.26
C GLU A 350 8.37 -17.16 -24.40
N PRO A 351 9.47 -17.58 -25.05
CA PRO A 351 9.42 -18.54 -26.15
C PRO A 351 9.12 -19.98 -25.71
N ASP A 352 9.43 -20.39 -24.47
CA ASP A 352 9.19 -21.77 -24.03
C ASP A 352 7.77 -21.95 -23.45
N PRO A 353 6.89 -22.76 -24.08
CA PRO A 353 5.53 -22.98 -23.59
C PRO A 353 5.47 -23.63 -22.21
N SER A 354 6.46 -24.45 -21.84
CA SER A 354 6.50 -25.13 -20.55
C SER A 354 6.76 -24.16 -19.40
N VAL A 355 7.60 -23.14 -19.64
CA VAL A 355 7.87 -22.06 -18.69
C VAL A 355 6.64 -21.17 -18.52
N THR A 356 5.96 -20.82 -19.62
CA THR A 356 4.73 -20.02 -19.56
C THR A 356 3.63 -20.78 -18.80
N ALA A 357 3.43 -22.07 -19.08
CA ALA A 357 2.42 -22.88 -18.39
C ALA A 357 2.69 -22.97 -16.88
N ALA A 358 3.95 -23.12 -16.47
CA ALA A 358 4.33 -23.10 -15.07
C ALA A 358 4.06 -21.72 -14.43
N ALA A 359 4.37 -20.63 -15.15
CA ALA A 359 4.13 -19.26 -14.68
C ALA A 359 2.64 -18.96 -14.50
N GLU A 360 1.78 -19.37 -15.46
CA GLU A 360 0.33 -19.24 -15.36
C GLU A 360 -0.23 -20.01 -14.17
N ALA A 361 0.14 -21.28 -14.02
CA ALA A 361 -0.29 -22.11 -12.88
C ALA A 361 0.13 -21.50 -11.53
N ALA A 362 1.35 -20.97 -11.44
CA ALA A 362 1.83 -20.29 -10.25
C ALA A 362 1.07 -18.99 -9.98
N LEU A 363 0.84 -18.16 -11.01
CA LEU A 363 0.07 -16.91 -10.88
C LEU A 363 -1.38 -17.17 -10.45
N ASP A 364 -2.04 -18.20 -10.98
CA ASP A 364 -3.39 -18.58 -10.58
C ASP A 364 -3.45 -19.05 -9.12
N ALA A 365 -2.49 -19.89 -8.70
CA ALA A 365 -2.39 -20.33 -7.32
C ALA A 365 -2.14 -19.15 -6.35
N ILE A 366 -1.28 -18.21 -6.75
CA ILE A 366 -1.00 -16.98 -6.00
C ILE A 366 -2.26 -16.11 -5.94
N ALA A 367 -2.94 -15.88 -7.07
CA ALA A 367 -4.15 -15.06 -7.15
C ALA A 367 -5.26 -15.61 -6.25
N PHE A 368 -5.47 -16.93 -6.24
CA PHE A 368 -6.42 -17.59 -5.35
C PHE A 368 -6.07 -17.35 -3.87
N LYS A 369 -4.82 -17.57 -3.47
CA LYS A 369 -4.40 -17.34 -2.08
C LYS A 369 -4.45 -15.86 -1.71
N VAL A 370 -4.10 -14.95 -2.60
CA VAL A 370 -4.23 -13.49 -2.38
C VAL A 370 -5.70 -13.15 -2.14
N GLY A 371 -6.62 -13.67 -2.97
CA GLY A 371 -8.07 -13.47 -2.79
C GLY A 371 -8.58 -14.00 -1.44
N LEU A 372 -8.13 -15.18 -1.01
CA LEU A 372 -8.45 -15.72 0.31
C LEU A 372 -7.93 -14.82 1.43
N ASN A 373 -6.70 -14.34 1.34
CA ASN A 373 -6.11 -13.43 2.33
C ASN A 373 -6.81 -12.07 2.37
N GLN A 374 -7.19 -11.53 1.21
CA GLN A 374 -8.01 -10.32 1.13
C GLN A 374 -9.37 -10.52 1.79
N ALA A 375 -10.02 -11.68 1.61
CA ALA A 375 -11.28 -12.01 2.28
C ALA A 375 -11.11 -12.13 3.80
N VAL A 376 -10.01 -12.71 4.28
CA VAL A 376 -9.65 -12.73 5.70
C VAL A 376 -9.44 -11.32 6.24
N ASN A 377 -8.66 -10.49 5.54
CA ASN A 377 -8.42 -9.11 5.93
C ASN A 377 -9.73 -8.30 6.00
N LEU A 378 -10.59 -8.42 4.99
CA LEU A 378 -11.91 -7.79 4.95
C LEU A 378 -12.79 -8.27 6.11
N SER A 379 -12.73 -9.55 6.47
CA SER A 379 -13.48 -10.12 7.59
C SER A 379 -12.98 -9.58 8.94
N LEU A 380 -11.66 -9.40 9.11
CA LEU A 380 -11.07 -8.77 10.29
C LEU A 380 -11.47 -7.29 10.39
N ASP A 381 -11.48 -6.58 9.27
CA ASP A 381 -11.96 -5.20 9.19
C ASP A 381 -13.45 -5.08 9.56
N ALA A 382 -14.27 -5.99 9.03
CA ALA A 382 -15.69 -6.09 9.36
C ALA A 382 -15.93 -6.41 10.83
N LEU A 383 -15.17 -7.34 11.40
CA LEU A 383 -15.26 -7.71 12.82
C LEU A 383 -14.85 -6.54 13.73
N SER A 384 -13.82 -5.79 13.34
CA SER A 384 -13.44 -4.56 14.04
C SER A 384 -14.56 -3.53 14.01
N LEU A 385 -15.18 -3.30 12.85
CA LEU A 385 -16.27 -2.34 12.72
C LEU A 385 -17.50 -2.79 13.53
N ALA A 386 -17.84 -4.08 13.47
CA ALA A 386 -18.89 -4.67 14.29
C ALA A 386 -18.64 -4.47 15.79
N SER A 387 -17.39 -4.55 16.24
CA SER A 387 -17.03 -4.32 17.65
C SER A 387 -17.21 -2.87 18.07
N ILE A 388 -16.88 -1.92 17.19
CA ILE A 388 -17.14 -0.50 17.42
C ILE A 388 -18.64 -0.26 17.55
N TYR A 389 -19.44 -0.78 16.61
CA TYR A 389 -20.90 -0.64 16.64
C TYR A 389 -21.52 -1.32 17.85
N PHE A 390 -21.04 -2.49 18.22
CA PHE A 390 -21.50 -3.19 19.41
C PHE A 390 -21.19 -2.37 20.68
N LEU A 391 -19.97 -1.86 20.83
CA LEU A 391 -19.57 -1.09 22.00
C LEU A 391 -20.33 0.24 22.10
N ALA A 392 -20.60 0.91 20.98
CA ALA A 392 -21.43 2.10 20.92
C ALA A 392 -22.91 1.82 21.22
N ALA A 393 -23.43 0.67 20.74
CA ALA A 393 -24.83 0.28 20.84
C ALA A 393 -25.19 -0.40 22.17
N ILE A 394 -24.28 -1.09 22.85
CA ILE A 394 -24.62 -1.90 24.05
C ILE A 394 -25.21 -1.02 25.16
N GLY A 395 -24.68 0.19 25.38
CA GLY A 395 -25.24 1.12 26.36
C GLY A 395 -26.66 1.56 26.00
N LEU A 396 -26.92 1.79 24.71
CA LEU A 396 -28.24 2.14 24.18
C LEU A 396 -29.22 0.95 24.25
N ALA A 397 -28.75 -0.28 23.99
CA ALA A 397 -29.56 -1.49 24.04
C ALA A 397 -30.13 -1.73 25.45
N ILE A 398 -29.35 -1.39 26.47
CA ILE A 398 -29.74 -1.52 27.88
C ILE A 398 -30.80 -0.47 28.24
N THR A 399 -30.53 0.80 27.94
CA THR A 399 -31.44 1.89 28.30
C THR A 399 -32.77 1.76 27.57
N PHE A 400 -32.72 1.48 26.27
CA PHE A 400 -33.92 1.29 25.46
C PHE A 400 -34.66 -0.02 25.81
N GLY A 401 -33.93 -1.10 26.08
CA GLY A 401 -34.51 -2.39 26.43
C GLY A 401 -35.24 -2.43 27.78
N VAL A 402 -34.79 -1.63 28.74
CA VAL A 402 -35.38 -1.58 30.08
C VAL A 402 -36.50 -0.55 30.18
N MET A 403 -36.26 0.67 29.67
CA MET A 403 -37.17 1.80 29.87
C MET A 403 -38.09 2.07 28.68
N GLY A 404 -37.83 1.51 27.50
CA GLY A 404 -38.59 1.80 26.28
C GLY A 404 -38.42 3.24 25.77
N VAL A 405 -37.42 3.96 26.26
CA VAL A 405 -37.14 5.36 25.93
C VAL A 405 -36.06 5.47 24.87
N ILE A 406 -36.36 6.15 23.76
CA ILE A 406 -35.38 6.48 22.73
C ILE A 406 -34.58 7.70 23.19
N ASN A 407 -33.27 7.55 23.38
CA ASN A 407 -32.38 8.62 23.83
C ASN A 407 -31.44 9.07 22.69
N MET A 408 -31.75 10.21 22.06
CA MET A 408 -30.90 10.78 21.00
C MET A 408 -29.61 11.41 21.55
N ALA A 409 -29.56 11.75 22.84
CA ALA A 409 -28.35 12.25 23.49
C ALA A 409 -27.31 11.15 23.79
N HIS A 410 -27.60 9.88 23.47
CA HIS A 410 -26.66 8.78 23.73
C HIS A 410 -25.30 8.99 23.05
N GLY A 411 -25.30 9.51 21.83
CA GLY A 411 -24.07 9.85 21.10
C GLY A 411 -23.20 10.86 21.85
N GLU A 412 -23.79 11.79 22.60
CA GLU A 412 -23.04 12.77 23.37
C GLU A 412 -22.33 12.18 24.58
N PHE A 413 -22.81 11.06 25.13
CA PHE A 413 -22.04 10.31 26.14
C PHE A 413 -20.79 9.69 25.54
N ILE A 414 -20.83 9.23 24.29
CA ILE A 414 -19.65 8.78 23.54
C ILE A 414 -18.69 9.95 23.35
N MET A 415 -19.19 11.11 22.92
CA MET A 415 -18.39 12.33 22.78
C MET A 415 -17.73 12.75 24.11
N MET A 416 -18.49 12.82 25.21
CA MET A 416 -17.96 13.17 26.53
C MET A 416 -16.88 12.19 27.01
N GLY A 417 -17.04 10.90 26.70
CA GLY A 417 -16.02 9.90 26.95
C GLY A 417 -14.70 10.18 26.21
N ALA A 418 -14.79 10.45 24.91
CA ALA A 418 -13.64 10.79 24.08
C ALA A 418 -12.90 12.05 24.58
N TYR A 419 -13.63 13.11 24.92
CA TYR A 419 -13.05 14.33 25.50
C TYR A 419 -12.47 14.09 26.89
N THR A 420 -13.04 13.20 27.70
CA THR A 420 -12.45 12.81 28.99
C THR A 420 -11.08 12.20 28.78
N GLY A 421 -10.93 11.30 27.81
CA GLY A 421 -9.62 10.76 27.41
C GLY A 421 -8.64 11.85 27.02
N TYR A 422 -9.07 12.80 26.19
CA TYR A 422 -8.23 13.92 25.74
C TYR A 422 -7.76 14.80 26.91
N VAL A 423 -8.68 15.15 27.83
CA VAL A 423 -8.34 15.97 29.00
C VAL A 423 -7.37 15.25 29.93
N VAL A 424 -7.55 13.94 30.15
CA VAL A 424 -6.61 13.16 30.97
C VAL A 424 -5.21 13.16 30.36
N GLN A 425 -5.08 13.08 29.02
CA GLN A 425 -3.79 13.16 28.34
C GLN A 425 -3.11 14.53 28.45
N GLN A 426 -3.86 15.62 28.65
CA GLN A 426 -3.27 16.93 28.93
C GLN A 426 -2.64 17.02 30.33
N ILE A 427 -3.12 16.21 31.26
CA ILE A 427 -2.68 16.21 32.67
C ILE A 427 -1.61 15.14 32.91
N VAL A 428 -1.75 13.97 32.30
CA VAL A 428 -0.86 12.81 32.44
C VAL A 428 -0.10 12.61 31.12
N PRO A 429 1.19 12.99 31.03
CA PRO A 429 1.97 12.89 29.80
C PRO A 429 2.23 11.44 29.34
N ASP A 430 2.16 10.47 30.26
CA ASP A 430 2.29 9.05 29.94
C ASP A 430 1.00 8.53 29.27
N TYR A 431 1.09 8.22 27.98
CA TYR A 431 -0.04 7.72 27.18
C TYR A 431 -0.60 6.38 27.67
N THR A 432 0.20 5.52 28.29
CA THR A 432 -0.29 4.24 28.83
C THR A 432 -1.08 4.46 30.10
N LEU A 433 -0.51 5.26 31.03
CA LEU A 433 -1.18 5.58 32.29
C LEU A 433 -2.45 6.42 32.07
N SER A 434 -2.41 7.36 31.11
CA SER A 434 -3.55 8.21 30.78
C SER A 434 -4.76 7.39 30.31
N ILE A 435 -4.59 6.33 29.49
CA ILE A 435 -5.70 5.47 29.07
C ILE A 435 -6.27 4.67 30.25
N LEU A 436 -5.40 4.11 31.09
CA LEU A 436 -5.82 3.34 32.27
C LEU A 436 -6.66 4.19 33.25
N ILE A 437 -6.35 5.49 33.36
CA ILE A 437 -7.13 6.44 34.17
C ILE A 437 -8.36 6.94 33.41
N ALA A 438 -8.25 7.17 32.11
CA ALA A 438 -9.32 7.69 31.27
C ALA A 438 -10.52 6.75 31.20
N LEU A 439 -10.31 5.43 31.13
CA LEU A 439 -11.43 4.47 31.02
C LEU A 439 -12.35 4.52 32.27
N PRO A 440 -11.88 4.36 33.52
CA PRO A 440 -12.73 4.53 34.71
C PRO A 440 -13.29 5.94 34.86
N LEU A 441 -12.51 6.98 34.53
CA LEU A 441 -12.96 8.36 34.67
C LEU A 441 -14.06 8.69 33.66
N ALA A 442 -13.93 8.26 32.41
CA ALA A 442 -14.95 8.42 31.38
C ALA A 442 -16.24 7.70 31.79
N PHE A 443 -16.14 6.49 32.36
CA PHE A 443 -17.29 5.81 32.94
C PHE A 443 -17.94 6.64 34.05
N ALA A 444 -17.16 7.13 35.02
CA ALA A 444 -17.70 7.89 36.16
C ALA A 444 -18.36 9.21 35.73
N VAL A 445 -17.73 9.97 34.84
CA VAL A 445 -18.24 11.26 34.33
C VAL A 445 -19.53 11.05 33.55
N THR A 446 -19.55 10.10 32.62
CA THR A 446 -20.73 9.85 31.79
C THR A 446 -21.84 9.13 32.55
N PHE A 447 -21.52 8.30 33.54
CA PHE A 447 -22.48 7.74 34.49
C PHE A 447 -23.17 8.87 35.28
N ALA A 448 -22.41 9.80 35.84
CA ALA A 448 -22.96 10.93 36.58
C ALA A 448 -23.81 11.84 35.68
N ALA A 449 -23.35 12.14 34.46
CA ALA A 449 -24.11 12.90 33.47
C ALA A 449 -25.41 12.18 33.06
N GLY A 450 -25.36 10.86 32.89
CA GLY A 450 -26.53 10.03 32.60
C GLY A 450 -27.55 10.07 33.73
N VAL A 451 -27.10 9.88 34.97
CA VAL A 451 -27.95 10.01 36.17
C VAL A 451 -28.58 11.40 36.27
N ALA A 452 -27.81 12.46 36.00
CA ALA A 452 -28.32 13.82 36.01
C ALA A 452 -29.40 14.02 34.94
N MET A 453 -29.18 13.53 33.72
CA MET A 453 -30.14 13.63 32.63
C MET A 453 -31.42 12.83 32.91
N GLU A 454 -31.29 11.65 33.51
CA GLU A 454 -32.42 10.84 33.92
C GLU A 454 -33.28 11.58 34.97
N ARG A 455 -32.64 12.09 36.03
CA ARG A 455 -33.33 12.73 37.15
C ARG A 455 -33.96 14.08 36.80
N LEU A 456 -33.28 14.86 35.97
CA LEU A 456 -33.71 16.22 35.65
C LEU A 456 -34.72 16.25 34.51
N VAL A 457 -34.67 15.30 33.58
CA VAL A 457 -35.46 15.35 32.35
C VAL A 457 -36.28 14.08 32.13
N ILE A 458 -35.63 12.92 32.00
CA ILE A 458 -36.31 11.71 31.52
C ILE A 458 -37.37 11.22 32.49
N ARG A 459 -37.14 11.35 33.81
CA ARG A 459 -38.10 10.94 34.83
C ARG A 459 -39.48 11.56 34.66
N TRP A 460 -39.53 12.79 34.16
CA TRP A 460 -40.78 13.53 33.95
C TRP A 460 -41.50 13.14 32.66
N LEU A 461 -40.83 12.39 31.77
CA LEU A 461 -41.27 12.11 30.40
C LEU A 461 -41.41 10.61 30.08
N TYR A 462 -41.24 9.69 31.05
CA TYR A 462 -41.28 8.24 30.80
C TYR A 462 -42.50 7.75 29.99
N ASN A 463 -43.68 8.34 30.20
CA ASN A 463 -44.91 7.94 29.52
C ASN A 463 -45.15 8.69 28.19
N ARG A 464 -44.16 9.45 27.70
CA ARG A 464 -44.28 10.35 26.55
C ARG A 464 -43.08 10.17 25.60
N PRO A 465 -43.07 9.11 24.79
CA PRO A 465 -41.89 8.72 24.01
C PRO A 465 -41.48 9.77 22.97
N LEU A 466 -42.44 10.43 22.31
CA LEU A 466 -42.16 11.50 21.34
C LEU A 466 -41.55 12.74 22.01
N GLU A 467 -42.08 13.13 23.17
CA GLU A 467 -41.55 14.26 23.95
C GLU A 467 -40.14 13.95 24.47
N THR A 468 -39.88 12.71 24.88
CA THR A 468 -38.55 12.30 25.33
C THR A 468 -37.52 12.32 24.19
N LEU A 469 -37.92 11.91 22.98
CA LEU A 469 -37.06 12.00 21.80
C LEU A 469 -36.71 13.46 21.49
N LEU A 470 -37.70 14.36 21.51
CA LEU A 470 -37.48 15.79 21.27
C LEU A 470 -36.60 16.42 22.36
N ALA A 471 -36.84 16.09 23.63
CA ALA A 471 -36.06 16.59 24.76
C ALA A 471 -34.60 16.13 24.68
N THR A 472 -34.37 14.83 24.41
CA THR A 472 -33.01 14.29 24.29
C THR A 472 -32.28 14.81 23.04
N PHE A 473 -32.98 15.10 21.95
CA PHE A 473 -32.40 15.81 20.81
C PHE A 473 -31.97 17.23 21.18
N GLY A 474 -32.82 17.99 21.88
CA GLY A 474 -32.47 19.33 22.37
C GLY A 474 -31.25 19.33 23.31
N ILE A 475 -31.16 18.34 24.20
CA ILE A 475 -29.99 18.14 25.07
C ILE A 475 -28.75 17.79 24.24
N SER A 476 -28.88 16.96 23.20
CA SER A 476 -27.77 16.64 22.31
C SER A 476 -27.17 17.90 21.68
N VAL A 477 -28.02 18.75 21.09
CA VAL A 477 -27.58 20.03 20.52
C VAL A 477 -26.92 20.94 21.56
N ALA A 478 -27.48 21.01 22.78
CA ALA A 478 -26.89 21.79 23.86
C ALA A 478 -25.51 21.27 24.30
N LEU A 479 -25.35 19.95 24.42
CA LEU A 479 -24.07 19.32 24.79
C LEU A 479 -23.01 19.48 23.69
N GLN A 480 -23.38 19.36 22.41
CA GLN A 480 -22.49 19.65 21.30
C GLN A 480 -22.00 21.09 21.32
N GLN A 481 -22.92 22.06 21.52
CA GLN A 481 -22.55 23.46 21.61
C GLN A 481 -21.65 23.73 22.82
N LEU A 482 -21.91 23.08 23.95
CA LEU A 482 -21.06 23.17 25.13
C LEU A 482 -19.64 22.64 24.83
N ALA A 483 -19.54 21.49 24.15
CA ALA A 483 -18.25 20.94 23.73
C ALA A 483 -17.50 21.90 22.78
N ARG A 484 -18.18 22.50 21.80
CA ARG A 484 -17.59 23.53 20.92
C ARG A 484 -17.08 24.74 21.70
N ASN A 485 -17.83 25.19 22.70
CA ASN A 485 -17.44 26.34 23.52
C ASN A 485 -16.20 26.05 24.38
N ILE A 486 -16.08 24.84 24.93
CA ILE A 486 -14.97 24.44 25.81
C ILE A 486 -13.72 24.05 25.01
N PHE A 487 -13.89 23.22 23.98
CA PHE A 487 -12.77 22.57 23.27
C PHE A 487 -12.49 23.18 21.88
N GLY A 488 -13.37 24.04 21.38
CA GLY A 488 -13.33 24.58 20.02
C GLY A 488 -13.96 23.65 18.98
N THR A 489 -13.99 24.10 17.73
CA THR A 489 -14.55 23.35 16.59
C THR A 489 -13.51 22.45 15.89
N GLN A 490 -12.25 22.52 16.30
CA GLN A 490 -11.18 21.73 15.71
C GLN A 490 -11.12 20.33 16.31
N ALA A 491 -10.79 19.36 15.47
CA ALA A 491 -10.53 17.99 15.90
C ALA A 491 -9.34 17.94 16.88
N ARG A 492 -9.54 17.29 18.03
CA ARG A 492 -8.51 17.05 19.04
C ARG A 492 -7.97 15.62 18.89
N PRO A 493 -6.65 15.42 18.79
CA PRO A 493 -6.09 14.08 18.71
C PRO A 493 -6.08 13.43 20.09
N LEU A 494 -6.52 12.18 20.18
CA LEU A 494 -6.27 11.31 21.32
C LEU A 494 -5.16 10.34 20.92
N THR A 495 -3.98 10.51 21.49
CA THR A 495 -2.78 9.79 21.05
C THR A 495 -2.71 8.41 21.69
N SER A 496 -2.42 7.38 20.89
CA SER A 496 -2.21 6.03 21.39
C SER A 496 -0.80 5.84 21.98
N PRO A 497 -0.62 5.01 23.01
CA PRO A 497 0.69 4.59 23.50
C PRO A 497 1.41 3.71 22.48
N ALA A 498 2.73 3.61 22.59
CA ALA A 498 3.59 2.90 21.63
C ALA A 498 3.21 1.43 21.39
N TRP A 499 2.61 0.74 22.38
CA TRP A 499 2.16 -0.65 22.23
C TRP A 499 0.83 -0.81 21.47
N LEU A 500 0.07 0.27 21.32
CA LEU A 500 -1.12 0.34 20.45
C LEU A 500 -0.80 0.94 19.08
N ASP A 501 0.42 1.46 18.90
CA ASP A 501 0.85 2.04 17.64
C ASP A 501 1.25 0.95 16.63
N GLY A 502 0.94 1.19 15.36
CA GLY A 502 1.20 0.24 14.27
C GLY A 502 0.15 -0.87 14.11
N ALA A 503 0.59 -1.98 13.51
CA ALA A 503 -0.25 -3.11 13.15
C ALA A 503 0.49 -4.44 13.33
N LEU A 504 -0.30 -5.48 13.62
CA LEU A 504 0.15 -6.86 13.53
C LEU A 504 0.09 -7.29 12.07
N HIS A 505 1.27 -7.49 11.47
CA HIS A 505 1.41 -8.01 10.10
C HIS A 505 1.55 -9.53 10.14
N LEU A 506 0.56 -10.25 9.62
CA LEU A 506 0.67 -11.72 9.46
C LEU A 506 1.38 -12.07 8.15
N ASN A 507 1.09 -11.29 7.09
CA ASN A 507 1.72 -11.37 5.78
C ASN A 507 1.54 -10.03 5.05
N ASP A 508 2.00 -9.94 3.79
CA ASP A 508 1.92 -8.72 2.98
C ASP A 508 0.47 -8.24 2.66
N VAL A 509 -0.53 -9.10 2.87
CA VAL A 509 -1.94 -8.85 2.52
C VAL A 509 -2.80 -8.62 3.77
N VAL A 510 -2.50 -9.30 4.88
CA VAL A 510 -3.29 -9.30 6.11
C VAL A 510 -2.55 -8.55 7.19
N SER A 511 -3.09 -7.39 7.53
CA SER A 511 -2.59 -6.57 8.64
C SER A 511 -3.75 -6.01 9.45
N ILE A 512 -3.67 -6.12 10.77
CA ILE A 512 -4.67 -5.56 11.67
C ILE A 512 -4.02 -4.59 12.65
N SER A 513 -4.54 -3.36 12.72
CA SER A 513 -4.04 -2.36 13.68
C SER A 513 -4.28 -2.82 15.11
N TYR A 514 -3.30 -2.59 15.99
CA TYR A 514 -3.43 -2.93 17.41
C TYR A 514 -4.60 -2.23 18.10
N ILE A 515 -4.95 -1.01 17.66
CA ILE A 515 -6.14 -0.27 18.14
C ILE A 515 -7.42 -1.06 17.88
N ARG A 516 -7.55 -1.70 16.71
CA ARG A 516 -8.72 -2.51 16.35
C ARG A 516 -8.83 -3.77 17.20
N ILE A 517 -7.70 -4.44 17.46
CA ILE A 517 -7.65 -5.57 18.39
C ILE A 517 -8.05 -5.12 19.79
N ALA A 518 -7.55 -3.99 20.27
CA ALA A 518 -7.88 -3.46 21.59
C ALA A 518 -9.38 -3.12 21.72
N ILE A 519 -10.00 -2.54 20.69
CA ILE A 519 -11.45 -2.29 20.66
C ILE A 519 -12.23 -3.61 20.69
N PHE A 520 -11.81 -4.62 19.93
CA PHE A 520 -12.44 -5.95 19.95
C PHE A 520 -12.36 -6.59 21.34
N VAL A 521 -11.19 -6.56 21.98
CA VAL A 521 -10.99 -7.07 23.35
C VAL A 521 -11.84 -6.28 24.36
N LEU A 522 -11.89 -4.95 24.22
CA LEU A 522 -12.72 -4.09 25.08
C LEU A 522 -14.22 -4.41 24.91
N ALA A 523 -14.69 -4.62 23.68
CA ALA A 523 -16.06 -5.03 23.40
C ALA A 523 -16.41 -6.37 24.06
N LEU A 524 -15.51 -7.36 24.00
CA LEU A 524 -15.68 -8.64 24.69
C LEU A 524 -15.67 -8.50 26.21
N LEU A 525 -14.78 -7.65 26.76
CA LEU A 525 -14.73 -7.35 28.18
C LEU A 525 -16.06 -6.72 28.65
N PHE A 526 -16.58 -5.74 27.93
CA PHE A 526 -17.86 -5.12 28.26
C PHE A 526 -19.04 -6.07 28.10
N LEU A 527 -19.04 -6.93 27.08
CA LEU A 527 -20.02 -8.00 26.94
C LEU A 527 -19.98 -8.93 28.16
N ALA A 528 -18.78 -9.38 28.57
CA ALA A 528 -18.61 -10.25 29.73
C ALA A 528 -19.04 -9.58 31.05
N LEU A 529 -18.59 -8.34 31.27
CA LEU A 529 -18.97 -7.51 32.43
C LEU A 529 -20.48 -7.31 32.48
N PHE A 530 -21.09 -7.00 31.35
CA PHE A 530 -22.52 -6.82 31.25
C PHE A 530 -23.29 -8.12 31.54
N LEU A 531 -22.90 -9.24 30.92
CA LEU A 531 -23.50 -10.54 31.18
C LEU A 531 -23.36 -10.95 32.65
N PHE A 532 -22.21 -10.65 33.26
CA PHE A 532 -21.98 -10.85 34.68
C PHE A 532 -22.95 -10.01 35.53
N ILE A 533 -23.07 -8.70 35.26
CA ILE A 533 -24.01 -7.82 35.96
C ILE A 533 -25.44 -8.37 35.83
N MET A 534 -25.91 -8.66 34.63
CA MET A 534 -27.30 -9.07 34.40
C MET A 534 -27.64 -10.46 34.95
N ARG A 535 -26.70 -11.42 34.90
CA ARG A 535 -26.97 -12.81 35.29
C ARG A 535 -26.57 -13.14 36.72
N ARG A 536 -25.58 -12.45 37.30
CA ARG A 536 -24.98 -12.81 38.59
C ARG A 536 -25.17 -11.78 39.70
N THR A 537 -25.59 -10.55 39.41
CA THR A 537 -25.72 -9.50 40.44
C THR A 537 -27.18 -9.21 40.83
N ARG A 538 -27.37 -8.63 42.03
CA ARG A 538 -28.68 -8.16 42.51
C ARG A 538 -29.28 -7.09 41.59
N LEU A 539 -28.46 -6.15 41.10
CA LEU A 539 -28.88 -5.12 40.15
C LEU A 539 -29.51 -5.74 38.90
N GLY A 540 -28.89 -6.78 38.34
CA GLY A 540 -29.44 -7.49 37.18
C GLY A 540 -30.75 -8.25 37.45
N LEU A 541 -30.96 -8.72 38.68
CA LEU A 541 -32.23 -9.31 39.11
C LEU A 541 -33.32 -8.23 39.24
N GLU A 542 -33.00 -7.12 39.90
CA GLU A 542 -33.89 -5.98 40.11
C GLU A 542 -34.30 -5.34 38.78
N ILE A 543 -33.36 -5.13 37.85
CA ILE A 543 -33.65 -4.63 36.50
C ILE A 543 -34.67 -5.55 35.80
N ARG A 544 -34.45 -6.86 35.80
CA ARG A 544 -35.38 -7.80 35.16
C ARG A 544 -36.75 -7.86 35.84
N ALA A 545 -36.80 -7.69 37.16
CA ALA A 545 -38.07 -7.63 37.89
C ALA A 545 -38.85 -6.36 37.54
N VAL A 546 -38.16 -5.21 37.52
CA VAL A 546 -38.76 -3.91 37.17
C VAL A 546 -39.23 -3.89 35.72
N THR A 547 -38.48 -4.45 34.76
CA THR A 547 -38.91 -4.49 33.35
C THR A 547 -40.12 -5.37 33.11
N GLN A 548 -40.29 -6.45 33.88
CA GLN A 548 -41.44 -7.34 33.73
C GLN A 548 -42.72 -6.77 34.35
N ASN A 549 -42.63 -6.22 35.57
CA ASN A 549 -43.76 -5.60 36.25
C ASN A 549 -43.27 -4.58 37.31
N PRO A 550 -43.18 -3.29 36.95
CA PRO A 550 -42.70 -2.26 37.87
C PRO A 550 -43.53 -2.14 39.14
N ARG A 551 -44.86 -2.32 39.04
CA ARG A 551 -45.79 -2.20 40.18
C ARG A 551 -45.57 -3.31 41.20
N MET A 552 -45.44 -4.55 40.72
CA MET A 552 -45.17 -5.70 41.57
C MET A 552 -43.78 -5.61 42.21
N ALA A 553 -42.77 -5.18 41.45
CA ALA A 553 -41.42 -4.94 41.97
C ALA A 553 -41.43 -3.91 43.11
N ALA A 554 -42.18 -2.81 42.96
CA ALA A 554 -42.37 -1.81 44.00
C ALA A 554 -43.04 -2.37 45.26
N SER A 555 -44.07 -3.22 45.11
CA SER A 555 -44.71 -3.91 46.25
C SER A 555 -43.76 -4.86 46.99
N MET A 556 -42.72 -5.36 46.31
CA MET A 556 -41.69 -6.22 46.89
C MET A 556 -40.49 -5.44 47.47
N GLY A 557 -40.60 -4.10 47.56
CA GLY A 557 -39.57 -3.24 48.17
C GLY A 557 -38.44 -2.80 47.22
N ILE A 558 -38.55 -3.06 45.91
CA ILE A 558 -37.59 -2.56 44.91
C ILE A 558 -38.05 -1.16 44.47
N ASP A 559 -37.20 -0.14 44.60
CA ASP A 559 -37.48 1.22 44.12
C ASP A 559 -37.26 1.32 42.59
N PRO A 560 -38.32 1.37 41.74
CA PRO A 560 -38.15 1.37 40.29
C PRO A 560 -37.44 2.62 39.78
N ASP A 561 -37.62 3.78 40.44
CA ASP A 561 -36.97 5.03 40.05
C ASP A 561 -35.46 4.92 40.24
N ARG A 562 -35.02 4.31 41.35
CA ARG A 562 -33.59 4.05 41.59
C ARG A 562 -33.00 3.07 40.57
N ILE A 563 -33.74 2.02 40.21
CA ILE A 563 -33.29 1.04 39.22
C ILE A 563 -33.17 1.66 37.83
N ASN A 564 -34.15 2.48 37.42
CA ASN A 564 -34.10 3.19 36.14
C ASN A 564 -32.92 4.17 36.10
N MET A 565 -32.72 4.95 37.16
CA MET A 565 -31.56 5.86 37.31
C MET A 565 -30.22 5.12 37.17
N LEU A 566 -30.03 4.01 37.90
CA LEU A 566 -28.79 3.22 37.84
C LEU A 566 -28.59 2.57 36.48
N THR A 567 -29.66 2.10 35.85
CA THR A 567 -29.62 1.51 34.51
C THR A 567 -29.25 2.56 33.46
N PHE A 568 -29.83 3.75 33.56
CA PHE A 568 -29.53 4.87 32.68
C PHE A 568 -28.06 5.30 32.83
N GLY A 569 -27.61 5.51 34.07
CA GLY A 569 -26.22 5.81 34.38
C GLY A 569 -25.26 4.74 33.86
N LEU A 570 -25.58 3.44 34.04
CA LEU A 570 -24.75 2.33 33.54
C LEU A 570 -24.63 2.37 32.01
N GLY A 571 -25.75 2.59 31.30
CA GLY A 571 -25.75 2.72 29.85
C GLY A 571 -24.90 3.89 29.34
N SER A 572 -25.06 5.07 29.95
CA SER A 572 -24.25 6.26 29.66
C SER A 572 -22.77 6.04 29.99
N GLY A 573 -22.47 5.40 31.12
CA GLY A 573 -21.12 5.03 31.57
C GLY A 573 -20.38 4.17 30.55
N ILE A 574 -21.05 3.13 30.04
CA ILE A 574 -20.49 2.25 29.00
C ILE A 574 -20.27 3.04 27.70
N ALA A 575 -21.18 3.94 27.34
CA ALA A 575 -21.02 4.81 26.17
C ALA A 575 -19.79 5.73 26.30
N GLY A 576 -19.52 6.26 27.49
CA GLY A 576 -18.30 7.04 27.75
C GLY A 576 -17.03 6.24 27.55
N VAL A 577 -17.01 4.97 27.99
CA VAL A 577 -15.87 4.08 27.75
C VAL A 577 -15.71 3.76 26.26
N ALA A 578 -16.83 3.53 25.56
CA ALA A 578 -16.85 3.42 24.10
C ALA A 578 -16.24 4.66 23.44
N GLY A 579 -16.54 5.85 23.97
CA GLY A 579 -15.99 7.13 23.55
C GLY A 579 -14.48 7.21 23.60
N VAL A 580 -13.86 6.75 24.68
CA VAL A 580 -12.39 6.72 24.78
C VAL A 580 -11.80 5.81 23.70
N ALA A 581 -12.37 4.63 23.50
CA ALA A 581 -11.87 3.66 22.53
C ALA A 581 -12.06 4.14 21.07
N ILE A 582 -13.24 4.71 20.78
CA ILE A 582 -13.55 5.33 19.48
C ILE A 582 -12.66 6.54 19.24
N GLY A 583 -12.37 7.35 20.25
CA GLY A 583 -11.46 8.49 20.15
C GLY A 583 -10.01 8.11 19.86
N LEU A 584 -9.57 6.90 20.20
CA LEU A 584 -8.24 6.39 19.80
C LEU A 584 -8.22 5.97 18.33
N TYR A 585 -9.36 5.53 17.80
CA TYR A 585 -9.52 5.09 16.41
C TYR A 585 -9.86 6.23 15.45
N ALA A 586 -10.69 7.17 15.89
CA ALA A 586 -11.21 8.30 15.14
C ALA A 586 -10.91 9.61 15.87
N LYS A 587 -10.90 10.73 15.16
CA LYS A 587 -10.58 12.03 15.76
C LYS A 587 -11.67 12.47 16.76
N VAL A 588 -11.27 13.11 17.85
CA VAL A 588 -12.24 13.66 18.83
C VAL A 588 -12.78 14.99 18.33
N THR A 589 -14.05 15.01 17.96
CA THR A 589 -14.79 16.20 17.50
C THR A 589 -16.05 16.40 18.33
N SER A 590 -16.65 17.59 18.25
CA SER A 590 -17.92 17.89 18.93
C SER A 590 -19.11 17.21 18.26
N GLU A 591 -18.93 16.68 17.05
CA GLU A 591 -19.94 15.97 16.27
C GLU A 591 -19.75 14.45 16.30
N LEU A 592 -18.71 13.94 16.97
CA LEU A 592 -18.40 12.50 17.06
C LEU A 592 -19.63 11.69 17.48
N GLY A 593 -20.44 12.21 18.41
CA GLY A 593 -21.67 11.55 18.84
C GLY A 593 -22.70 11.33 17.72
N GLN A 594 -22.81 12.27 16.78
CA GLN A 594 -23.76 12.18 15.65
C GLN A 594 -23.34 11.12 14.65
N ASP A 595 -22.04 10.94 14.43
CA ASP A 595 -21.51 9.95 13.49
C ASP A 595 -21.85 8.51 13.92
N TYR A 596 -21.95 8.26 15.23
CA TYR A 596 -22.18 6.92 15.78
C TYR A 596 -23.60 6.68 16.32
N ILE A 597 -24.40 7.71 16.64
CA ILE A 597 -25.74 7.52 17.21
C ILE A 597 -26.69 6.79 16.26
N VAL A 598 -26.66 7.16 14.98
CA VAL A 598 -27.50 6.55 13.94
C VAL A 598 -27.17 5.06 13.80
N GLN A 599 -25.88 4.73 13.71
CA GLN A 599 -25.40 3.35 13.59
C GLN A 599 -25.67 2.54 14.86
N SER A 600 -25.55 3.15 16.04
CA SER A 600 -25.86 2.52 17.32
C SER A 600 -27.35 2.18 17.42
N PHE A 601 -28.23 3.11 17.02
CA PHE A 601 -29.67 2.88 17.01
C PHE A 601 -30.06 1.78 16.01
N MET A 602 -29.55 1.87 14.78
CA MET A 602 -29.73 0.84 13.75
C MET A 602 -29.31 -0.54 14.26
N THR A 603 -28.17 -0.63 14.93
CA THR A 603 -27.66 -1.87 15.53
C THR A 603 -28.63 -2.47 16.55
N VAL A 604 -29.21 -1.66 17.43
CA VAL A 604 -30.18 -2.12 18.43
C VAL A 604 -31.49 -2.54 17.78
N VAL A 605 -32.02 -1.75 16.84
CA VAL A 605 -33.30 -2.04 16.17
C VAL A 605 -33.21 -3.31 15.32
N VAL A 606 -32.16 -3.41 14.50
CA VAL A 606 -31.90 -4.60 13.67
C VAL A 606 -31.68 -5.82 14.55
N GLY A 607 -30.90 -5.68 15.63
CA GLY A 607 -30.63 -6.77 16.57
C GLY A 607 -31.89 -7.29 17.29
N GLY A 608 -32.82 -6.40 17.59
CA GLY A 608 -33.96 -6.65 18.47
C GLY A 608 -33.79 -5.87 19.77
N VAL A 609 -34.71 -4.96 20.02
CA VAL A 609 -34.70 -4.07 21.18
C VAL A 609 -34.63 -4.87 22.47
N GLY A 610 -33.75 -4.49 23.39
CA GLY A 610 -33.63 -5.11 24.71
C GLY A 610 -33.05 -6.52 24.75
N ASN A 611 -32.53 -7.04 23.63
CA ASN A 611 -31.79 -8.30 23.59
C ASN A 611 -30.32 -8.06 23.20
N ILE A 612 -29.40 -8.32 24.12
CA ILE A 612 -27.96 -8.10 23.92
C ILE A 612 -27.36 -9.03 22.86
N TRP A 613 -27.81 -10.29 22.82
CA TRP A 613 -27.41 -11.21 21.75
C TRP A 613 -27.95 -10.72 20.40
N GLY A 614 -29.16 -10.16 20.41
CA GLY A 614 -29.71 -9.41 19.29
C GLY A 614 -28.78 -8.27 18.87
N THR A 615 -28.40 -7.38 19.79
CA THR A 615 -27.50 -6.24 19.53
C THR A 615 -26.14 -6.70 18.98
N LEU A 616 -25.56 -7.78 19.52
CA LEU A 616 -24.31 -8.35 19.01
C LEU A 616 -24.46 -8.89 17.57
N MET A 617 -25.54 -9.61 17.29
CA MET A 617 -25.83 -10.09 15.93
C MET A 617 -26.12 -8.93 14.97
N GLY A 618 -26.83 -7.91 15.43
CA GLY A 618 -27.12 -6.69 14.68
C GLY A 618 -25.84 -5.92 14.32
N ALA A 619 -24.95 -5.74 15.29
CA ALA A 619 -23.67 -5.06 15.10
C ALA A 619 -22.79 -5.83 14.11
N THR A 620 -22.79 -7.16 14.25
CA THR A 620 -22.08 -8.06 13.33
C THR A 620 -22.65 -7.95 11.92
N MET A 621 -23.97 -8.04 11.75
CA MET A 621 -24.59 -7.95 10.43
C MET A 621 -24.34 -6.59 9.77
N ILE A 622 -24.50 -5.49 10.51
CA ILE A 622 -24.25 -4.14 9.99
C ILE A 622 -22.78 -3.94 9.66
N GLY A 623 -21.85 -4.34 10.53
CA GLY A 623 -20.41 -4.21 10.31
C GLY A 623 -19.92 -4.98 9.07
N PHE A 624 -20.36 -6.24 8.92
CA PHE A 624 -20.02 -7.06 7.76
C PHE A 624 -20.67 -6.57 6.48
N LEU A 625 -21.95 -6.19 6.53
CA LEU A 625 -22.64 -5.66 5.36
C LEU A 625 -22.02 -4.35 4.89
N GLN A 626 -21.64 -3.46 5.81
CA GLN A 626 -21.02 -2.19 5.47
C GLN A 626 -19.70 -2.41 4.75
N LYS A 627 -18.82 -3.25 5.30
CA LYS A 627 -17.53 -3.56 4.69
C LYS A 627 -17.67 -4.33 3.37
N GLY A 628 -18.66 -5.21 3.26
CA GLY A 628 -18.99 -5.88 1.99
C GLY A 628 -19.43 -4.90 0.90
N ILE A 629 -20.29 -3.93 1.22
CA ILE A 629 -20.73 -2.90 0.28
C ILE A 629 -19.56 -1.98 -0.13
N GLU A 630 -18.72 -1.58 0.83
CA GLU A 630 -17.52 -0.78 0.57
C GLU A 630 -16.53 -1.53 -0.35
N TRP A 631 -16.36 -2.84 -0.17
CA TRP A 631 -15.51 -3.67 -1.02
C TRP A 631 -16.05 -3.79 -2.45
N LEU A 632 -17.37 -3.91 -2.62
CA LEU A 632 -18.01 -3.93 -3.96
C LEU A 632 -18.00 -2.57 -4.65
N ASN A 633 -17.94 -1.46 -3.90
CA ASN A 633 -17.93 -0.09 -4.45
C ASN A 633 -16.82 0.79 -3.84
N PRO A 634 -15.53 0.53 -4.15
CA PRO A 634 -14.40 1.27 -3.56
C PRO A 634 -14.41 2.77 -3.88
N GLY A 635 -15.01 3.16 -5.01
CA GLY A 635 -15.03 4.55 -5.48
C GLY A 635 -16.10 5.45 -4.84
N ASN A 636 -17.05 4.91 -4.06
CA ASN A 636 -18.13 5.72 -3.47
C ASN A 636 -18.56 5.22 -2.07
N THR A 637 -17.84 5.66 -1.05
CA THR A 637 -18.12 5.31 0.36
C THR A 637 -19.46 5.86 0.86
N LEU A 638 -19.99 6.94 0.28
CA LEU A 638 -21.30 7.49 0.63
C LEU A 638 -22.46 6.57 0.17
N ALA A 639 -22.25 5.82 -0.92
CA ALA A 639 -23.20 4.82 -1.36
C ALA A 639 -23.40 3.71 -0.31
N ALA A 640 -22.34 3.36 0.44
CA ALA A 640 -22.43 2.34 1.48
C ALA A 640 -23.44 2.72 2.58
N GLN A 641 -23.44 3.98 3.02
CA GLN A 641 -24.42 4.46 4.00
C GLN A 641 -25.84 4.44 3.43
N THR A 642 -26.01 4.82 2.17
CA THR A 642 -27.33 4.84 1.50
C THR A 642 -27.90 3.43 1.36
N TYR A 643 -27.09 2.49 0.86
CA TYR A 643 -27.49 1.08 0.74
C TYR A 643 -27.73 0.43 2.11
N MET A 644 -26.97 0.81 3.14
CA MET A 644 -27.21 0.35 4.51
C MET A 644 -28.59 0.79 5.01
N ILE A 645 -28.94 2.06 4.85
CA ILE A 645 -30.26 2.57 5.27
C ILE A 645 -31.39 1.84 4.54
N LEU A 646 -31.27 1.67 3.21
CA LEU A 646 -32.26 0.95 2.40
C LEU A 646 -32.39 -0.51 2.86
N PHE A 647 -31.27 -1.18 3.10
CA PHE A 647 -31.26 -2.55 3.62
C PHE A 647 -31.96 -2.64 4.97
N ILE A 648 -31.69 -1.71 5.90
CA ILE A 648 -32.30 -1.71 7.22
C ILE A 648 -33.81 -1.47 7.13
N ILE A 649 -34.26 -0.54 6.28
CA ILE A 649 -35.69 -0.30 6.04
C ILE A 649 -36.37 -1.58 5.55
N LEU A 650 -35.80 -2.25 4.55
CA LEU A 650 -36.32 -3.52 4.03
C LEU A 650 -36.27 -4.63 5.09
N PHE A 651 -35.19 -4.72 5.84
CA PHE A 651 -35.02 -5.71 6.90
C PHE A 651 -36.08 -5.55 7.98
N ILE A 652 -36.35 -4.33 8.45
CA ILE A 652 -37.36 -4.06 9.47
C ILE A 652 -38.78 -4.35 8.95
N GLN A 653 -39.06 -4.08 7.67
CA GLN A 653 -40.36 -4.44 7.07
C GLN A 653 -40.60 -5.96 7.10
N ILE A 654 -39.55 -6.77 6.89
CA ILE A 654 -39.63 -8.23 6.91
C ILE A 654 -39.57 -8.80 8.34
N ARG A 655 -38.75 -8.20 9.20
CA ARG A 655 -38.45 -8.62 10.58
C ARG A 655 -38.63 -7.44 11.55
N PRO A 656 -39.86 -7.00 11.84
CA PRO A 656 -40.12 -5.82 12.67
C PRO A 656 -39.68 -5.97 14.13
N ARG A 657 -39.49 -7.21 14.61
CA ARG A 657 -38.98 -7.52 15.95
C ARG A 657 -37.45 -7.67 16.02
N GLY A 658 -36.73 -7.40 14.94
CA GLY A 658 -35.29 -7.60 14.81
C GLY A 658 -34.88 -9.06 14.59
N ILE A 659 -33.57 -9.33 14.61
CA ILE A 659 -32.98 -10.66 14.45
C ILE A 659 -33.43 -11.59 15.60
N VAL A 660 -33.37 -11.11 16.84
CA VAL A 660 -33.73 -11.87 18.03
C VAL A 660 -34.90 -11.20 18.76
N ALA A 661 -36.08 -11.79 18.64
CA ALA A 661 -37.26 -11.32 19.35
C ALA A 661 -37.17 -11.58 20.86
N LEU A 662 -37.59 -10.61 21.68
CA LEU A 662 -37.85 -10.80 23.10
C LEU A 662 -38.98 -11.84 23.29
N ARG A 663 -38.73 -12.90 24.07
CA ARG A 663 -39.75 -13.88 24.47
C ARG A 663 -40.39 -13.49 25.80
N GLY A 664 -41.69 -13.21 25.80
CA GLY A 664 -42.50 -12.97 27.00
C GLY A 664 -43.92 -12.50 26.67
N ARG A 665 -44.89 -12.69 27.58
CA ARG A 665 -46.30 -12.29 27.43
C ARG A 665 -46.54 -10.78 27.25
N ALA A 666 -45.49 -9.95 27.40
CA ALA A 666 -45.53 -8.52 27.10
C ALA A 666 -45.32 -8.18 25.61
N ALA A 667 -45.19 -9.19 24.73
CA ALA A 667 -45.05 -8.99 23.28
C ALA A 667 -46.40 -8.84 22.54
N GLY A 668 -47.50 -8.75 23.29
CA GLY A 668 -48.84 -8.45 22.81
C GLY A 668 -49.60 -7.66 23.86
N ASP A 669 -49.53 -6.34 23.74
CA ASP A 669 -50.70 -5.45 23.62
C ASP A 669 -50.26 -4.22 22.80
#